data_AF-A0A6V8LZX6-F1
#
_entry.id   AF-A0A6V8LZX6-F1
#
_cell.length_a   1.000
_cell.length_b   1.000
_cell.length_c   1.000
_cell.angle_alpha   90.00
_cell.angle_beta   90.00
_cell.angle_gamma   90.00
#
_symmetry.space_group_name_H-M   'P 1'
#
loop_
_entity.id
_entity.type
_entity.pdbx_description
1 polymer ?
#
loop_
_entity_poly.entity_id
_entity_poly.type
_entity_poly.pdbx_seq_one_letter_code
_entity_poly.pdbx_strand_id
1 'polypeptide(L)'
;MNEPDKPRFAFEIEGFSRDAFHVVRFTGEEGLSRLFRFEVTLFAGDKDVDFDKALAASATLTIRRREGDVAFHGILESLDQTSRSGPHTFFRAVLVPKAWLLTQTTHHQIFLHQDIPRTLEQVFQDAGLSSGLDFRFALSGTYPQREFVCQYGETHYAFASRWMEHEGLYHFFERTASGDVLVVTDALTAHKPMPQGHRLRYSPPSSMQVGHEEEVVTDFALHQRRLPKDVVLKDYDYEKPSLDLTAKAPVKNTGQGTLYLYGQHFKTISEGERLARVRAQELLCREKLYAGVSSIPFVRPGHTFEMSRHFTGGFNREFLTIGCRHEGSQEAWLVSGLGLSFGKNRDTLLYYRNAFTAIPSDVQFRPELSTERPRIAGTLPAKIDAEGSGQYAEVDAQGRYKIILPFDLSGRKDGHASAWVRMAQPYAGQGHGMHFPLHKGTEVVVSFQDGDPDRPLIAGAVPNPETQSPVTDANQTQARITTAGGNRIHMEDQEGSQRILLHSTPKGDFVRIGEPNDPPSDWSELGQAFKDAAKATGDAIKEMAQSGINITTPQWFNVKAEFANTVIIVENTQTNLGLYSCNTIGLNYTLNAGMSITTNLAAHTEFAPIWYEMRASVRQADAQKERLIGQVNTLLGQKNTLADSVDELIAAKTNTLATKDEVTAAKTDVAADVQRTYATKNELTAQKDTIAADYTQAIANKTSTLASKEEVAATKDEVIAEGNHMAAQLTQMINDKTALTVNVTNVTADNVLMAGTFIVL
;
A
#
# COMPACT_ATOMS: atom_id res chain seq x y z
N MET A 1 11.21 -64.63 -5.60
CA MET A 1 11.44 -64.63 -4.14
C MET A 1 12.26 -63.39 -3.81
N ASN A 2 11.82 -62.55 -2.89
CA ASN A 2 12.78 -61.74 -2.13
C ASN A 2 13.50 -62.68 -1.15
N GLU A 3 14.75 -62.40 -0.83
CA GLU A 3 15.37 -62.98 0.36
C GLU A 3 14.58 -62.49 1.59
N PRO A 4 14.08 -63.37 2.47
CA PRO A 4 13.26 -62.96 3.62
C PRO A 4 14.04 -62.19 4.71
N ASP A 5 15.38 -62.09 4.60
CA ASP A 5 16.28 -61.58 5.64
C ASP A 5 16.59 -60.07 5.59
N LYS A 6 16.15 -59.32 4.57
CA LYS A 6 16.51 -57.90 4.41
C LYS A 6 15.34 -56.95 4.73
N PRO A 7 15.52 -55.94 5.61
CA PRO A 7 14.45 -54.99 5.92
C PRO A 7 14.10 -54.13 4.70
N ARG A 8 12.81 -53.82 4.52
CA ARG A 8 12.28 -53.06 3.37
C ARG A 8 12.52 -51.56 3.53
N PHE A 9 12.58 -51.08 4.77
CA PHE A 9 12.80 -49.68 5.11
C PHE A 9 14.09 -49.53 5.91
N ALA A 10 14.89 -48.54 5.55
CA ALA A 10 16.12 -48.15 6.24
C ALA A 10 16.11 -46.65 6.53
N PHE A 11 16.78 -46.25 7.61
CA PHE A 11 16.95 -44.85 7.98
C PHE A 11 18.40 -44.62 8.40
N GLU A 12 19.10 -43.75 7.68
CA GLU A 12 20.51 -43.46 7.90
C GLU A 12 20.65 -41.99 8.34
N ILE A 13 21.42 -41.74 9.40
CA ILE A 13 21.83 -40.40 9.84
C ILE A 13 23.35 -40.31 9.64
N GLU A 14 23.81 -39.26 8.98
CA GLU A 14 25.22 -39.05 8.69
C GLU A 14 26.07 -38.96 9.98
N GLY A 15 27.25 -39.59 9.98
CA GLY A 15 28.11 -39.66 11.16
C GLY A 15 27.73 -40.73 12.20
N PHE A 16 26.66 -41.50 11.98
CA PHE A 16 26.33 -42.72 12.74
C PHE A 16 26.61 -43.97 11.89
N SER A 17 26.67 -45.15 12.52
CA SER A 17 26.75 -46.42 11.75
C SER A 17 25.44 -46.67 11.00
N ARG A 18 25.51 -47.29 9.82
CA ARG A 18 24.31 -47.55 8.99
C ARG A 18 23.26 -48.42 9.68
N ASP A 19 23.70 -49.28 10.58
CA ASP A 19 22.83 -50.16 11.38
C ASP A 19 22.54 -49.59 12.79
N ALA A 20 22.81 -48.30 13.03
CA ALA A 20 22.49 -47.64 14.31
C ALA A 20 20.96 -47.52 14.52
N PHE A 21 20.23 -47.19 13.46
CA PHE A 21 18.80 -46.93 13.51
C PHE A 21 18.05 -47.86 12.54
N HIS A 22 16.95 -48.43 13.03
CA HIS A 22 16.11 -49.34 12.27
C HIS A 22 14.67 -48.83 12.27
N VAL A 23 14.07 -48.78 11.08
CA VAL A 23 12.68 -48.31 10.92
C VAL A 23 11.71 -49.34 11.50
N VAL A 24 10.82 -48.87 12.37
CA VAL A 24 9.64 -49.62 12.85
C VAL A 24 8.49 -49.39 11.87
N ARG A 25 8.16 -48.11 11.68
CA ARG A 25 7.09 -47.60 10.80
C ARG A 25 7.35 -46.14 10.44
N PHE A 26 6.67 -45.63 9.42
CA PHE A 26 6.64 -44.21 9.11
C PHE A 26 5.32 -43.77 8.48
N THR A 27 5.02 -42.49 8.63
CA THR A 27 4.03 -41.76 7.85
C THR A 27 4.67 -40.49 7.31
N GLY A 28 4.42 -40.13 6.06
CA GLY A 28 4.93 -38.86 5.53
C GLY A 28 4.06 -38.24 4.46
N GLU A 29 4.19 -36.94 4.28
CA GLU A 29 3.40 -36.16 3.34
C GLU A 29 4.31 -35.26 2.49
N GLU A 30 4.03 -35.17 1.20
CA GLU A 30 4.71 -34.29 0.24
C GLU A 30 3.72 -33.70 -0.78
N GLY A 31 4.07 -32.56 -1.39
CA GLY A 31 3.23 -31.92 -2.39
C GLY A 31 3.93 -30.84 -3.20
N LEU A 32 3.29 -30.43 -4.31
CA LEU A 32 3.68 -29.19 -4.98
C LEU A 32 3.44 -28.00 -4.04
N SER A 33 4.40 -27.07 -4.03
CA SER A 33 4.48 -25.93 -3.10
C SER A 33 4.39 -26.31 -1.61
N ARG A 34 4.85 -27.51 -1.23
CA ARG A 34 4.90 -27.95 0.17
C ARG A 34 6.23 -28.62 0.47
N LEU A 35 6.84 -28.21 1.59
CA LEU A 35 7.93 -28.96 2.20
C LEU A 35 7.42 -30.36 2.59
N PHE A 36 8.16 -31.40 2.24
CA PHE A 36 7.80 -32.75 2.69
C PHE A 36 8.07 -32.93 4.19
N ARG A 37 7.35 -33.83 4.84
CA ARG A 37 7.56 -34.18 6.24
C ARG A 37 7.31 -35.65 6.48
N PHE A 38 8.31 -36.38 6.96
CA PHE A 38 8.22 -37.79 7.31
C PHE A 38 8.42 -37.97 8.81
N GLU A 39 7.40 -38.49 9.48
CA GLU A 39 7.50 -38.97 10.85
C GLU A 39 7.89 -40.46 10.82
N VAL A 40 9.06 -40.78 11.36
CA VAL A 40 9.66 -42.11 11.36
C VAL A 40 9.81 -42.60 12.80
N THR A 41 9.15 -43.70 13.13
CA THR A 41 9.40 -44.42 14.37
C THR A 41 10.61 -45.33 14.15
N LEU A 42 11.65 -45.14 14.95
CA LEU A 42 12.91 -45.86 14.91
C LEU A 42 13.12 -46.66 16.19
N PHE A 43 14.01 -47.65 16.15
CA PHE A 43 14.69 -48.13 17.35
C PHE A 43 16.19 -48.27 17.09
N ALA A 44 16.98 -48.18 18.16
CA ALA A 44 18.42 -48.43 18.17
C ALA A 44 18.75 -49.46 19.26
N GLY A 45 19.88 -50.15 19.10
CA GLY A 45 20.50 -50.96 20.16
C GLY A 45 21.34 -50.14 21.14
N ASP A 46 21.76 -48.94 20.76
CA ASP A 46 22.40 -47.98 21.65
C ASP A 46 21.34 -47.13 22.38
N LYS A 47 21.67 -46.71 23.59
CA LYS A 47 20.87 -45.82 24.44
C LYS A 47 21.49 -44.43 24.57
N ASP A 48 22.78 -44.26 24.28
CA ASP A 48 23.53 -43.02 24.50
C ASP A 48 23.76 -42.30 23.15
N VAL A 49 22.67 -42.12 22.39
CA VAL A 49 22.68 -41.39 21.11
C VAL A 49 22.98 -39.91 21.36
N ASP A 50 23.91 -39.35 20.59
CA ASP A 50 24.22 -37.92 20.57
C ASP A 50 23.18 -37.15 19.75
N PHE A 51 22.27 -36.46 20.42
CA PHE A 51 21.16 -35.73 19.78
C PHE A 51 21.63 -34.50 19.01
N ASP A 52 22.60 -33.75 19.54
CA ASP A 52 23.12 -32.54 18.88
C ASP A 52 23.82 -32.91 17.57
N LYS A 53 24.61 -33.99 17.59
CA LYS A 53 25.23 -34.56 16.39
C LYS A 53 24.21 -35.09 15.39
N ALA A 54 23.11 -35.71 15.85
CA ALA A 54 22.06 -36.22 14.97
C ALA A 54 21.25 -35.10 14.31
N LEU A 55 20.91 -34.04 15.04
CA LEU A 55 20.17 -32.88 14.53
C LEU A 55 21.02 -32.02 13.58
N ALA A 56 22.34 -31.96 13.78
CA ALA A 56 23.27 -31.27 12.88
C ALA A 56 23.60 -32.04 11.58
N ALA A 57 23.12 -33.28 11.43
CA ALA A 57 23.49 -34.19 10.34
C ALA A 57 22.41 -34.33 9.27
N SER A 58 22.84 -34.70 8.06
CA SER A 58 21.93 -35.16 6.99
C SER A 58 21.28 -36.49 7.38
N ALA A 59 20.01 -36.68 7.04
CA ALA A 59 19.26 -37.91 7.27
C ALA A 59 18.58 -38.40 5.99
N THR A 60 18.43 -39.72 5.84
CA THR A 60 17.81 -40.33 4.66
C THR A 60 16.88 -41.48 5.06
N LEU A 61 15.62 -41.40 4.61
CA LEU A 61 14.67 -42.53 4.65
C LEU A 61 14.69 -43.25 3.29
N THR A 62 14.95 -44.56 3.30
CA THR A 62 15.04 -45.38 2.09
C THR A 62 13.99 -46.49 2.09
N ILE A 63 13.17 -46.53 1.05
CA ILE A 63 12.24 -47.61 0.72
C ILE A 63 12.86 -48.49 -0.36
N ARG A 64 13.21 -49.72 0.01
CA ARG A 64 13.89 -50.67 -0.87
C ARG A 64 12.94 -51.33 -1.86
N ARG A 65 13.39 -51.46 -3.11
CA ARG A 65 12.63 -52.10 -4.21
C ARG A 65 13.54 -53.00 -5.05
N ARG A 66 12.97 -54.02 -5.70
CA ARG A 66 13.69 -54.87 -6.67
C ARG A 66 14.27 -54.08 -7.85
N GLU A 67 13.58 -53.01 -8.25
CA GLU A 67 13.89 -52.19 -9.43
C GLU A 67 14.54 -50.84 -9.07
N GLY A 68 15.18 -50.77 -7.90
CA GLY A 68 15.92 -49.58 -7.46
C GLY A 68 15.17 -48.77 -6.40
N ASP A 69 15.94 -48.37 -5.38
CA ASP A 69 15.45 -47.79 -4.14
C ASP A 69 14.90 -46.36 -4.33
N VAL A 70 13.85 -46.06 -3.55
CA VAL A 70 13.29 -44.72 -3.40
C VAL A 70 13.82 -44.15 -2.10
N ALA A 71 14.52 -43.02 -2.17
CA ALA A 71 15.10 -42.36 -1.02
C ALA A 71 14.53 -40.94 -0.90
N PHE A 72 14.40 -40.48 0.34
CA PHE A 72 14.02 -39.13 0.73
C PHE A 72 15.20 -38.55 1.53
N HIS A 73 15.86 -37.53 1.00
CA HIS A 73 17.06 -36.95 1.59
C HIS A 73 16.75 -35.60 2.24
N GLY A 74 17.17 -35.40 3.49
CA GLY A 74 16.83 -34.20 4.23
C GLY A 74 17.65 -34.03 5.51
N ILE A 75 17.06 -33.29 6.44
CA ILE A 75 17.59 -33.02 7.79
C ILE A 75 16.51 -33.37 8.82
N LEU A 76 16.87 -33.41 10.10
CA LEU A 76 15.91 -33.64 11.18
C LEU A 76 15.29 -32.32 11.67
N GLU A 77 13.95 -32.23 11.64
CA GLU A 77 13.18 -31.23 12.38
C GLU A 77 13.26 -31.52 13.88
N SER A 78 13.14 -32.80 14.26
CA SER A 78 13.29 -33.26 15.64
C SER A 78 13.73 -34.72 15.73
N LEU A 79 14.27 -35.08 16.89
CA LEU A 79 14.54 -36.45 17.31
C LEU A 79 14.10 -36.59 18.78
N ASP A 80 13.05 -37.37 19.03
CA ASP A 80 12.53 -37.60 20.38
C ASP A 80 12.95 -39.01 20.87
N GLN A 81 13.49 -39.14 22.07
CA GLN A 81 13.56 -40.44 22.76
C GLN A 81 12.21 -40.74 23.41
N THR A 82 11.64 -41.93 23.17
CA THR A 82 10.25 -42.22 23.58
C THR A 82 10.18 -43.29 24.68
N SER A 83 10.46 -44.54 24.35
CA SER A 83 10.32 -45.69 25.24
C SER A 83 11.50 -46.65 25.11
N ARG A 84 11.62 -47.60 26.04
CA ARG A 84 12.67 -48.63 26.01
C ARG A 84 12.06 -49.99 26.26
N SER A 85 12.45 -50.98 25.46
CA SER A 85 12.07 -52.38 25.63
C SER A 85 13.31 -53.26 25.61
N GLY A 86 13.70 -53.77 26.78
CA GLY A 86 14.91 -54.56 26.97
C GLY A 86 16.18 -53.79 26.56
N PRO A 87 16.98 -54.29 25.60
CA PRO A 87 18.17 -53.61 25.10
C PRO A 87 17.86 -52.54 24.05
N HIS A 88 16.62 -52.40 23.57
CA HIS A 88 16.27 -51.48 22.49
C HIS A 88 15.62 -50.19 23.00
N THR A 89 16.09 -49.06 22.47
CA THR A 89 15.54 -47.72 22.73
C THR A 89 14.78 -47.24 21.50
N PHE A 90 13.57 -46.69 21.68
CA PHE A 90 12.71 -46.20 20.60
C PHE A 90 12.80 -44.70 20.44
N PHE A 91 12.89 -44.24 19.20
CA PHE A 91 12.99 -42.83 18.85
C PHE A 91 11.91 -42.45 17.84
N ARG A 92 11.54 -41.17 17.82
CA ARG A 92 10.70 -40.57 16.79
C ARG A 92 11.53 -39.51 16.09
N ALA A 93 11.92 -39.77 14.85
CA ALA A 93 12.63 -38.82 14.01
C ALA A 93 11.64 -38.14 13.06
N VAL A 94 11.75 -36.83 12.90
CA VAL A 94 10.99 -36.08 11.91
C VAL A 94 11.94 -35.59 10.84
N LEU A 95 11.85 -36.19 9.64
CA LEU A 95 12.68 -35.89 8.47
C LEU A 95 11.96 -34.85 7.57
N VAL A 96 12.66 -33.77 7.25
CA VAL A 96 12.19 -32.63 6.43
C VAL A 96 13.24 -32.27 5.37
N PRO A 97 12.89 -31.61 4.25
CA PRO A 97 13.89 -31.13 3.30
C PRO A 97 14.76 -30.06 3.96
N LYS A 98 16.00 -29.90 3.51
CA LYS A 98 16.88 -28.81 3.98
C LYS A 98 16.25 -27.41 3.81
N ALA A 99 15.38 -27.24 2.80
CA ALA A 99 14.57 -26.04 2.60
C ALA A 99 13.66 -25.68 3.79
N TRP A 100 13.42 -26.59 4.73
CA TRP A 100 12.72 -26.29 5.99
C TRP A 100 13.42 -25.23 6.86
N LEU A 101 14.74 -25.03 6.70
CA LEU A 101 15.46 -23.94 7.37
C LEU A 101 14.87 -22.55 7.09
N LEU A 102 14.19 -22.37 5.94
CA LEU A 102 13.44 -21.15 5.60
C LEU A 102 12.31 -20.81 6.58
N THR A 103 11.85 -21.78 7.37
CA THR A 103 10.76 -21.61 8.36
C THR A 103 11.27 -21.14 9.72
N GLN A 104 12.57 -21.22 9.98
CA GLN A 104 13.14 -21.11 11.34
C GLN A 104 13.38 -19.68 11.82
N THR A 105 13.34 -18.70 10.90
CA THR A 105 13.69 -17.31 11.19
C THR A 105 12.67 -16.36 10.59
N THR A 106 12.25 -15.37 11.39
CA THR A 106 11.32 -14.29 11.01
C THR A 106 12.11 -13.01 10.76
N HIS A 107 11.81 -12.29 9.69
CA HIS A 107 12.61 -11.16 9.24
C HIS A 107 11.80 -9.91 8.91
N HIS A 108 12.51 -8.78 8.94
CA HIS A 108 12.09 -7.52 8.35
C HIS A 108 13.21 -7.05 7.40
N GLN A 109 12.97 -7.11 6.09
CA GLN A 109 13.97 -6.84 5.05
C GLN A 109 13.35 -6.05 3.89
N ILE A 110 14.18 -5.32 3.15
CA ILE A 110 13.78 -4.53 1.98
C ILE A 110 14.66 -4.88 0.79
N PHE A 111 14.04 -5.30 -0.31
CA PHE A 111 14.66 -5.62 -1.58
C PHE A 111 14.33 -4.53 -2.60
N LEU A 112 15.34 -4.04 -3.33
CA LEU A 112 15.22 -2.88 -4.21
C LEU A 112 15.68 -3.21 -5.62
N HIS A 113 14.94 -2.71 -6.62
CA HIS A 113 15.30 -2.78 -8.05
C HIS A 113 15.64 -4.20 -8.57
N GLN A 114 14.87 -5.21 -8.16
CA GLN A 114 15.07 -6.60 -8.55
C GLN A 114 13.74 -7.32 -8.82
N ASP A 115 13.78 -8.38 -9.62
CA ASP A 115 12.61 -9.24 -9.85
C ASP A 115 12.40 -10.23 -8.69
N ILE A 116 11.22 -10.86 -8.69
CA ILE A 116 10.86 -11.83 -7.65
C ILE A 116 11.79 -13.06 -7.65
N PRO A 117 12.11 -13.74 -8.78
CA PRO A 117 13.06 -14.84 -8.79
C PRO A 117 14.41 -14.54 -8.12
N ARG A 118 15.01 -13.39 -8.42
CA ARG A 118 16.27 -12.94 -7.78
C ARG A 118 16.10 -12.67 -6.28
N THR A 119 14.94 -12.16 -5.88
CA THR A 119 14.59 -11.96 -4.47
C THR A 119 14.44 -13.29 -3.72
N LEU A 120 13.80 -14.28 -4.35
CA LEU A 120 13.71 -15.65 -3.82
C LEU A 120 15.10 -16.30 -3.70
N GLU A 121 15.98 -16.13 -4.70
CA GLU A 121 17.36 -16.63 -4.64
C GLU A 121 18.13 -16.05 -3.44
N GLN A 122 18.06 -14.73 -3.22
CA GLN A 122 18.70 -14.10 -2.07
C GLN A 122 18.14 -14.62 -0.75
N VAL A 123 16.82 -14.68 -0.60
CA VAL A 123 16.14 -15.21 0.58
C VAL A 123 16.50 -16.68 0.88
N PHE A 124 16.74 -17.49 -0.16
CA PHE A 124 17.21 -18.86 0.01
C PHE A 124 18.66 -18.92 0.47
N GLN A 125 19.52 -18.03 -0.03
CA GLN A 125 20.93 -17.94 0.37
C GLN A 125 21.09 -17.41 1.80
N ASP A 126 20.32 -16.40 2.19
CA ASP A 126 20.29 -15.85 3.57
C ASP A 126 19.91 -16.94 4.60
N ALA A 127 19.07 -17.91 4.21
CA ALA A 127 18.71 -19.07 5.02
C ALA A 127 19.73 -20.24 4.98
N GLY A 128 20.90 -20.06 4.34
CA GLY A 128 21.96 -21.06 4.26
C GLY A 128 21.80 -22.12 3.16
N LEU A 129 20.91 -21.90 2.18
CA LEU A 129 20.77 -22.80 1.02
C LEU A 129 21.71 -22.37 -0.11
N SER A 130 22.34 -23.35 -0.77
CA SER A 130 23.29 -23.13 -1.87
C SER A 130 22.61 -23.26 -3.24
N SER A 131 22.73 -22.23 -4.07
CA SER A 131 22.23 -22.24 -5.45
C SER A 131 22.90 -23.34 -6.28
N GLY A 132 22.11 -24.14 -7.01
CA GLY A 132 22.55 -25.29 -7.77
C GLY A 132 22.70 -26.61 -6.98
N LEU A 133 22.90 -26.56 -5.66
CA LEU A 133 23.03 -27.74 -4.80
C LEU A 133 21.76 -28.03 -3.98
N ASP A 134 21.19 -27.01 -3.35
CA ASP A 134 20.01 -27.15 -2.49
C ASP A 134 18.73 -26.65 -3.19
N PHE A 135 18.86 -25.68 -4.10
CA PHE A 135 17.76 -25.18 -4.92
C PHE A 135 18.20 -24.81 -6.35
N ARG A 136 17.24 -24.75 -7.28
CA ARG A 136 17.44 -24.22 -8.63
C ARG A 136 16.15 -23.66 -9.22
N PHE A 137 16.29 -22.69 -10.12
CA PHE A 137 15.18 -22.13 -10.89
C PHE A 137 15.05 -22.81 -12.27
N ALA A 138 13.82 -23.14 -12.66
CA ALA A 138 13.43 -23.75 -13.92
C ALA A 138 12.25 -22.96 -14.51
N LEU A 139 12.50 -21.68 -14.79
CA LEU A 139 11.50 -20.72 -15.24
C LEU A 139 11.48 -20.61 -16.76
N SER A 140 10.29 -20.34 -17.32
CA SER A 140 10.05 -20.12 -18.74
C SER A 140 9.56 -18.70 -19.07
N GLY A 141 8.94 -18.03 -18.10
CA GLY A 141 8.47 -16.66 -18.18
C GLY A 141 9.50 -15.62 -17.75
N THR A 142 9.19 -14.37 -18.06
CA THR A 142 9.91 -13.20 -17.58
C THR A 142 9.09 -12.46 -16.53
N TYR A 143 9.77 -11.88 -15.55
CA TYR A 143 9.17 -11.23 -14.38
C TYR A 143 9.54 -9.75 -14.36
N PRO A 144 8.62 -8.85 -13.97
CA PRO A 144 8.92 -7.43 -13.85
C PRO A 144 9.91 -7.19 -12.71
N GLN A 145 10.81 -6.23 -12.88
CA GLN A 145 11.58 -5.70 -11.75
C GLN A 145 10.63 -4.92 -10.83
N ARG A 146 10.71 -5.20 -9.54
CA ARG A 146 10.05 -4.45 -8.48
C ARG A 146 11.03 -3.41 -7.95
N GLU A 147 10.58 -2.17 -7.81
CA GLU A 147 11.41 -1.10 -7.24
C GLU A 147 11.59 -1.25 -5.74
N PHE A 148 10.57 -1.79 -5.07
CA PHE A 148 10.49 -1.99 -3.63
C PHE A 148 9.71 -3.28 -3.36
N VAL A 149 10.28 -4.18 -2.55
CA VAL A 149 9.62 -5.34 -1.97
C VAL A 149 10.06 -5.45 -0.51
N CYS A 150 9.12 -5.63 0.40
CA CYS A 150 9.38 -5.75 1.82
C CYS A 150 8.97 -7.14 2.33
N GLN A 151 9.90 -7.83 2.98
CA GLN A 151 9.59 -8.92 3.91
C GLN A 151 9.29 -8.28 5.26
N TYR A 152 8.13 -8.56 5.86
CA TYR A 152 7.73 -7.90 7.12
C TYR A 152 7.05 -8.87 8.09
N GLY A 153 7.72 -9.17 9.21
CA GLY A 153 7.15 -9.98 10.29
C GLY A 153 6.82 -11.42 9.90
N GLU A 154 7.44 -11.92 8.83
CA GLU A 154 7.17 -13.23 8.23
C GLU A 154 8.47 -14.04 8.06
N THR A 155 8.36 -15.36 7.99
CA THR A 155 9.52 -16.23 7.75
C THR A 155 9.95 -16.18 6.29
N HIS A 156 11.20 -16.53 6.00
CA HIS A 156 11.67 -16.64 4.62
C HIS A 156 10.80 -17.61 3.78
N TYR A 157 10.29 -18.69 4.39
CA TYR A 157 9.37 -19.62 3.72
C TYR A 157 8.01 -18.98 3.42
N ALA A 158 7.44 -18.22 4.36
CA ALA A 158 6.17 -17.51 4.15
C ALA A 158 6.33 -16.43 3.06
N PHE A 159 7.36 -15.59 3.15
CA PHE A 159 7.71 -14.60 2.13
C PHE A 159 7.85 -15.24 0.74
N ALA A 160 8.63 -16.31 0.65
CA ALA A 160 8.84 -17.03 -0.60
C ALA A 160 7.53 -17.64 -1.13
N SER A 161 6.72 -18.22 -0.25
CA SER A 161 5.44 -18.85 -0.61
C SER A 161 4.44 -17.82 -1.13
N ARG A 162 4.17 -16.72 -0.41
CA ARG A 162 3.24 -15.68 -0.89
C ARG A 162 3.65 -15.08 -2.23
N TRP A 163 4.95 -14.91 -2.47
CA TRP A 163 5.47 -14.38 -3.73
C TRP A 163 5.43 -15.40 -4.86
N MET A 164 5.76 -16.67 -4.59
CA MET A 164 5.58 -17.75 -5.56
C MET A 164 4.10 -17.87 -5.94
N GLU A 165 3.21 -17.92 -4.95
CA GLU A 165 1.76 -17.94 -5.14
C GLU A 165 1.26 -16.73 -5.93
N HIS A 166 1.76 -15.52 -5.64
CA HIS A 166 1.41 -14.29 -6.35
C HIS A 166 1.86 -14.31 -7.83
N GLU A 167 3.07 -14.76 -8.10
CA GLU A 167 3.66 -14.77 -9.45
C GLU A 167 3.27 -16.00 -10.29
N GLY A 168 2.59 -16.98 -9.68
CA GLY A 168 2.24 -18.26 -10.30
C GLY A 168 3.37 -19.28 -10.34
N LEU A 169 4.47 -19.01 -9.64
CA LEU A 169 5.55 -19.95 -9.39
C LEU A 169 5.09 -21.04 -8.41
N TYR A 170 5.78 -22.16 -8.42
CA TYR A 170 5.64 -23.21 -7.42
C TYR A 170 6.94 -24.00 -7.32
N HIS A 171 7.05 -24.83 -6.30
CA HIS A 171 8.23 -25.68 -6.12
C HIS A 171 7.88 -27.17 -5.95
N PHE A 172 8.85 -28.02 -6.23
CA PHE A 172 8.87 -29.45 -5.90
C PHE A 172 10.30 -29.90 -5.64
N PHE A 173 10.49 -31.15 -5.23
CA PHE A 173 11.82 -31.71 -4.94
C PHE A 173 12.23 -32.72 -6.01
N GLU A 174 13.42 -32.54 -6.60
CA GLU A 174 14.04 -33.50 -7.52
C GLU A 174 15.25 -34.15 -6.85
N ARG A 175 15.29 -35.49 -6.81
CA ARG A 175 16.40 -36.24 -6.22
C ARG A 175 17.63 -36.20 -7.13
N THR A 176 18.76 -35.76 -6.59
CA THR A 176 20.09 -35.86 -7.21
C THR A 176 20.98 -36.85 -6.45
N ALA A 177 22.20 -37.08 -6.96
CA ALA A 177 23.18 -37.93 -6.27
C ALA A 177 23.72 -37.33 -4.96
N SER A 178 23.53 -36.02 -4.75
CA SER A 178 23.99 -35.26 -3.57
C SER A 178 22.86 -34.90 -2.60
N GLY A 179 21.60 -35.20 -2.90
CA GLY A 179 20.44 -34.87 -2.08
C GLY A 179 19.21 -34.44 -2.89
N ASP A 180 18.11 -34.11 -2.21
CA ASP A 180 16.89 -33.59 -2.82
C ASP A 180 17.00 -32.07 -3.04
N VAL A 181 16.80 -31.61 -4.27
CA VAL A 181 16.95 -30.20 -4.70
C VAL A 181 15.58 -29.56 -4.83
N LEU A 182 15.38 -28.38 -4.24
CA LEU A 182 14.17 -27.58 -4.41
C LEU A 182 14.16 -26.93 -5.81
N VAL A 183 13.24 -27.35 -6.67
CA VAL A 183 13.08 -26.84 -8.03
C VAL A 183 11.93 -25.84 -8.06
N VAL A 184 12.22 -24.54 -8.19
CA VAL A 184 11.21 -23.50 -8.44
C VAL A 184 10.91 -23.45 -9.94
N THR A 185 9.63 -23.51 -10.33
CA THR A 185 9.21 -23.48 -11.74
C THR A 185 7.89 -22.75 -11.95
N ASP A 186 7.61 -22.40 -13.21
CA ASP A 186 6.37 -21.80 -13.69
C ASP A 186 5.72 -22.62 -14.84
N ALA A 187 6.29 -23.76 -15.21
CA ALA A 187 5.99 -24.44 -16.47
C ALA A 187 5.73 -25.94 -16.30
N LEU A 188 4.66 -26.42 -16.94
CA LEU A 188 4.35 -27.86 -17.04
C LEU A 188 5.50 -28.68 -17.66
N THR A 189 6.33 -28.06 -18.52
CA THR A 189 7.49 -28.70 -19.17
C THR A 189 8.66 -29.00 -18.24
N ALA A 190 8.66 -28.46 -17.01
CA ALA A 190 9.63 -28.83 -15.99
C ALA A 190 9.36 -30.22 -15.39
N HIS A 191 8.11 -30.71 -15.49
CA HIS A 191 7.72 -32.03 -15.01
C HIS A 191 8.15 -33.12 -15.98
N LYS A 192 8.77 -34.16 -15.44
CA LYS A 192 9.25 -35.32 -16.19
C LYS A 192 8.59 -36.60 -15.66
N PRO A 193 8.42 -37.63 -16.51
CA PRO A 193 8.02 -38.95 -16.02
C PRO A 193 8.99 -39.47 -14.96
N MET A 194 8.49 -40.30 -14.04
CA MET A 194 9.34 -40.93 -13.02
C MET A 194 10.41 -41.86 -13.65
N PRO A 195 11.71 -41.70 -13.31
CA PRO A 195 12.77 -42.56 -13.84
C PRO A 195 12.59 -44.05 -13.55
N GLN A 196 11.99 -44.37 -12.39
CA GLN A 196 11.75 -45.75 -11.93
C GLN A 196 10.56 -46.43 -12.63
N GLY A 197 9.69 -45.68 -13.32
CA GLY A 197 8.51 -46.22 -13.99
C GLY A 197 7.47 -45.15 -14.27
N HIS A 198 7.12 -44.95 -15.54
CA HIS A 198 6.12 -43.93 -15.93
C HIS A 198 4.70 -44.48 -16.04
N ARG A 199 4.50 -45.80 -16.21
CA ARG A 199 3.18 -46.40 -16.45
C ARG A 199 2.69 -47.15 -15.22
N LEU A 200 1.64 -46.64 -14.57
CA LEU A 200 1.02 -47.27 -13.42
C LEU A 200 -0.14 -48.16 -13.86
N ARG A 201 -0.26 -49.35 -13.27
CA ARG A 201 -1.35 -50.29 -13.55
C ARG A 201 -2.42 -50.17 -12.47
N TYR A 202 -3.66 -49.89 -12.89
CA TYR A 202 -4.83 -50.07 -12.05
C TYR A 202 -5.14 -51.56 -11.88
N SER A 203 -5.34 -51.99 -10.63
CA SER A 203 -5.79 -53.34 -10.29
C SER A 203 -6.55 -53.28 -8.96
N PRO A 204 -7.88 -53.37 -8.96
CA PRO A 204 -8.67 -53.29 -7.73
C PRO A 204 -8.40 -54.50 -6.84
N PRO A 205 -8.55 -54.38 -5.49
CA PRO A 205 -8.37 -55.50 -4.58
C PRO A 205 -9.31 -56.65 -4.92
N SER A 206 -8.78 -57.86 -5.07
CA SER A 206 -9.59 -59.07 -5.31
C SER A 206 -9.42 -60.09 -4.19
N SER A 207 -10.48 -60.85 -3.89
CA SER A 207 -10.51 -61.82 -2.80
C SER A 207 -9.60 -63.05 -2.99
N MET A 208 -8.95 -63.19 -4.16
CA MET A 208 -7.97 -64.24 -4.44
C MET A 208 -6.51 -63.73 -4.50
N GLN A 209 -6.26 -62.46 -4.17
CA GLN A 209 -4.92 -61.86 -4.30
C GLN A 209 -4.02 -62.24 -3.10
N VAL A 210 -3.61 -63.50 -3.06
CA VAL A 210 -2.64 -64.03 -2.09
C VAL A 210 -1.23 -63.55 -2.46
N GLY A 211 -0.88 -62.36 -1.99
CA GLY A 211 0.46 -61.78 -2.12
C GLY A 211 0.44 -60.27 -2.40
N HIS A 212 0.89 -59.47 -1.44
CA HIS A 212 1.06 -58.02 -1.57
C HIS A 212 2.27 -57.61 -2.45
N GLU A 213 2.64 -58.42 -3.45
CA GLU A 213 3.88 -58.23 -4.24
C GLU A 213 3.72 -57.43 -5.54
N GLU A 214 2.51 -57.17 -6.05
CA GLU A 214 2.34 -56.30 -7.22
C GLU A 214 2.33 -54.81 -6.81
N GLU A 215 3.19 -54.02 -7.47
CA GLU A 215 3.16 -52.55 -7.43
C GLU A 215 2.03 -52.04 -8.34
N VAL A 216 0.89 -51.71 -7.76
CA VAL A 216 -0.36 -51.35 -8.46
C VAL A 216 -1.08 -50.20 -7.78
N VAL A 217 -1.91 -49.50 -8.56
CA VAL A 217 -2.92 -48.55 -8.07
C VAL A 217 -4.20 -49.33 -7.83
N THR A 218 -4.70 -49.31 -6.59
CA THR A 218 -5.87 -50.08 -6.15
C THR A 218 -7.17 -49.29 -6.17
N ASP A 219 -7.09 -47.96 -6.08
CA ASP A 219 -8.20 -47.03 -6.22
C ASP A 219 -7.75 -45.78 -7.01
N PHE A 220 -8.65 -45.19 -7.79
CA PHE A 220 -8.39 -43.97 -8.58
C PHE A 220 -9.70 -43.23 -8.93
N ALA A 221 -10.16 -42.38 -8.00
CA ALA A 221 -11.42 -41.66 -8.08
C ALA A 221 -11.25 -40.22 -8.61
N LEU A 222 -12.25 -39.72 -9.35
CA LEU A 222 -12.32 -38.31 -9.79
C LEU A 222 -13.23 -37.51 -8.86
N HIS A 223 -12.69 -36.45 -8.28
CA HIS A 223 -13.45 -35.37 -7.64
C HIS A 223 -13.51 -34.17 -8.60
N GLN A 224 -14.73 -33.79 -9.02
CA GLN A 224 -14.94 -32.66 -9.93
C GLN A 224 -15.79 -31.56 -9.28
N ARG A 225 -15.39 -30.29 -9.46
CA ARG A 225 -16.08 -29.11 -8.91
C ARG A 225 -16.49 -28.12 -10.00
N ARG A 226 -17.46 -27.24 -9.69
CA ARG A 226 -17.80 -26.09 -10.54
C ARG A 226 -16.77 -24.97 -10.32
N LEU A 227 -16.55 -24.14 -11.34
CA LEU A 227 -15.65 -22.99 -11.30
C LEU A 227 -16.35 -21.70 -11.76
N PRO A 228 -15.78 -20.52 -11.44
CA PRO A 228 -16.16 -19.25 -12.05
C PRO A 228 -16.04 -19.28 -13.58
N LYS A 229 -16.68 -18.33 -14.26
CA LYS A 229 -16.55 -18.17 -15.72
C LYS A 229 -15.23 -17.50 -16.09
N ASP A 230 -14.89 -16.42 -15.36
CA ASP A 230 -13.74 -15.56 -15.62
C ASP A 230 -13.19 -14.93 -14.34
N VAL A 231 -11.94 -14.49 -14.39
CA VAL A 231 -11.29 -13.64 -13.37
C VAL A 231 -11.13 -12.23 -13.94
N VAL A 232 -11.40 -11.21 -13.15
CA VAL A 232 -11.07 -9.81 -13.41
C VAL A 232 -10.19 -9.29 -12.28
N LEU A 233 -9.04 -8.72 -12.65
CA LEU A 233 -8.16 -8.00 -11.74
C LEU A 233 -8.27 -6.50 -11.99
N LYS A 234 -8.21 -5.68 -10.94
CA LYS A 234 -8.11 -4.22 -11.06
C LYS A 234 -7.11 -3.64 -10.05
N ASP A 235 -6.42 -2.57 -10.44
CA ASP A 235 -5.51 -1.83 -9.56
C ASP A 235 -5.47 -0.33 -9.92
N TYR A 236 -4.59 0.43 -9.26
CA TYR A 236 -4.33 1.83 -9.54
C TYR A 236 -2.82 2.12 -9.49
N ASP A 237 -2.29 2.75 -10.54
CA ASP A 237 -0.91 3.24 -10.63
C ASP A 237 -0.95 4.78 -10.67
N TYR A 238 -0.35 5.41 -9.65
CA TYR A 238 -0.32 6.86 -9.53
C TYR A 238 0.61 7.54 -10.54
N GLU A 239 1.56 6.80 -11.14
CA GLU A 239 2.40 7.32 -12.21
C GLU A 239 1.65 7.41 -13.54
N LYS A 240 0.51 6.70 -13.64
CA LYS A 240 -0.37 6.64 -14.84
C LYS A 240 -1.84 6.73 -14.41
N PRO A 241 -2.28 7.80 -13.74
CA PRO A 241 -3.57 7.84 -13.03
C PRO A 241 -4.80 7.72 -13.95
N SER A 242 -4.65 8.04 -15.24
CA SER A 242 -5.70 7.91 -16.26
C SER A 242 -5.74 6.54 -16.94
N LEU A 243 -4.81 5.63 -16.63
CA LEU A 243 -4.75 4.29 -17.23
C LEU A 243 -5.70 3.35 -16.48
N ASP A 244 -6.71 2.82 -17.16
CA ASP A 244 -7.56 1.76 -16.59
C ASP A 244 -6.76 0.46 -16.48
N LEU A 245 -6.15 0.24 -15.31
CA LEU A 245 -5.49 -1.01 -14.94
C LEU A 245 -6.53 -2.08 -14.58
N THR A 246 -7.35 -2.46 -15.56
CA THR A 246 -8.26 -3.61 -15.50
C THR A 246 -7.76 -4.71 -16.43
N ALA A 247 -7.65 -5.94 -15.93
CA ALA A 247 -7.24 -7.11 -16.70
C ALA A 247 -8.22 -8.27 -16.51
N LYS A 248 -8.39 -9.12 -17.52
CA LYS A 248 -9.38 -10.22 -17.50
C LYS A 248 -8.83 -11.49 -18.12
N ALA A 249 -9.16 -12.64 -17.55
CA ALA A 249 -8.87 -13.95 -18.12
C ALA A 249 -10.07 -14.89 -18.01
N PRO A 250 -10.38 -15.69 -19.05
CA PRO A 250 -11.38 -16.74 -18.95
C PRO A 250 -10.86 -17.88 -18.07
N VAL A 251 -11.72 -18.41 -17.19
CA VAL A 251 -11.47 -19.65 -16.43
C VAL A 251 -12.09 -20.81 -17.18
N LYS A 252 -13.41 -20.77 -17.36
CA LYS A 252 -14.18 -21.86 -17.97
C LYS A 252 -15.47 -21.35 -18.59
N ASN A 253 -15.68 -21.62 -19.88
CA ASN A 253 -16.84 -21.12 -20.63
C ASN A 253 -18.20 -21.56 -20.07
N THR A 254 -18.27 -22.71 -19.39
CA THR A 254 -19.46 -23.22 -18.70
C THR A 254 -19.51 -22.90 -17.19
N GLY A 255 -18.55 -22.10 -16.71
CA GLY A 255 -18.57 -21.56 -15.35
C GLY A 255 -19.63 -20.47 -15.18
N GLN A 256 -19.85 -20.05 -13.93
CA GLN A 256 -20.84 -19.02 -13.57
C GLN A 256 -20.21 -17.93 -12.70
N GLY A 257 -20.57 -16.68 -12.95
CA GLY A 257 -20.02 -15.53 -12.23
C GLY A 257 -18.58 -15.18 -12.59
N THR A 258 -18.13 -14.03 -12.08
CA THR A 258 -16.77 -13.50 -12.25
C THR A 258 -16.10 -13.41 -10.88
N LEU A 259 -14.89 -13.93 -10.75
CA LEU A 259 -14.04 -13.62 -9.59
C LEU A 259 -13.41 -12.25 -9.81
N TYR A 260 -13.74 -11.28 -8.96
CA TYR A 260 -13.16 -9.93 -9.01
C TYR A 260 -12.16 -9.73 -7.87
N LEU A 261 -10.93 -9.33 -8.19
CA LEU A 261 -9.88 -9.06 -7.22
C LEU A 261 -9.30 -7.65 -7.45
N TYR A 262 -9.14 -6.89 -6.37
CA TYR A 262 -8.46 -5.60 -6.36
C TYR A 262 -7.11 -5.72 -5.62
N GLY A 263 -6.17 -4.81 -5.86
CA GLY A 263 -4.90 -4.75 -5.11
C GLY A 263 -3.98 -5.95 -5.38
N GLN A 264 -3.68 -6.21 -6.65
CA GLN A 264 -2.71 -7.25 -7.06
C GLN A 264 -1.37 -6.65 -7.53
N HIS A 265 -1.14 -5.37 -7.26
CA HIS A 265 0.15 -4.67 -7.39
C HIS A 265 0.83 -4.75 -8.77
N PHE A 266 0.04 -4.85 -9.84
CA PHE A 266 0.56 -4.75 -11.21
C PHE A 266 0.61 -3.29 -11.69
N LYS A 267 1.67 -2.91 -12.40
CA LYS A 267 1.89 -1.55 -12.95
C LYS A 267 1.57 -1.42 -14.44
N THR A 268 1.22 -2.53 -15.11
CA THR A 268 0.95 -2.57 -16.55
C THR A 268 -0.18 -3.53 -16.90
N ILE A 269 -0.90 -3.26 -18.00
CA ILE A 269 -1.98 -4.14 -18.47
C ILE A 269 -1.46 -5.55 -18.79
N SER A 270 -0.29 -5.66 -19.43
CA SER A 270 0.32 -6.96 -19.77
C SER A 270 0.69 -7.80 -18.55
N GLU A 271 1.17 -7.16 -17.47
CA GLU A 271 1.39 -7.82 -16.18
C GLU A 271 0.05 -8.24 -15.55
N GLY A 272 -0.94 -7.35 -15.52
CA GLY A 272 -2.28 -7.66 -15.01
C GLY A 272 -2.94 -8.82 -15.75
N GLU A 273 -2.81 -8.89 -17.07
CA GLU A 273 -3.29 -10.02 -17.87
C GLU A 273 -2.56 -11.33 -17.55
N ARG A 274 -1.23 -11.28 -17.33
CA ARG A 274 -0.45 -12.45 -16.91
C ARG A 274 -0.93 -12.95 -15.55
N LEU A 275 -1.10 -12.06 -14.58
CA LEU A 275 -1.63 -12.41 -13.26
C LEU A 275 -3.08 -12.93 -13.34
N ALA A 276 -3.93 -12.35 -14.19
CA ALA A 276 -5.30 -12.83 -14.40
C ALA A 276 -5.30 -14.26 -14.97
N ARG A 277 -4.40 -14.56 -15.92
CA ARG A 277 -4.18 -15.93 -16.44
C ARG A 277 -3.67 -16.87 -15.35
N VAL A 278 -2.78 -16.43 -14.47
CA VAL A 278 -2.32 -17.22 -13.30
C VAL A 278 -3.49 -17.57 -12.38
N ARG A 279 -4.32 -16.60 -11.98
CA ARG A 279 -5.53 -16.85 -11.16
C ARG A 279 -6.53 -17.79 -11.85
N ALA A 280 -6.68 -17.67 -13.17
CA ALA A 280 -7.55 -18.56 -13.92
C ALA A 280 -7.00 -20.00 -13.99
N GLN A 281 -5.68 -20.16 -14.14
CA GLN A 281 -5.00 -21.46 -14.10
C GLN A 281 -5.08 -22.10 -12.70
N GLU A 282 -4.89 -21.33 -11.63
CA GLU A 282 -5.11 -21.75 -10.22
C GLU A 282 -6.50 -22.37 -10.01
N LEU A 283 -7.55 -21.69 -10.48
CA LEU A 283 -8.92 -22.20 -10.39
C LEU A 283 -9.10 -23.49 -11.21
N LEU A 284 -8.64 -23.52 -12.47
CA LEU A 284 -8.69 -24.70 -13.33
C LEU A 284 -8.00 -25.92 -12.70
N CYS A 285 -6.90 -25.66 -11.98
CA CYS A 285 -6.12 -26.63 -11.23
C CYS A 285 -6.91 -27.37 -10.15
N ARG A 286 -8.08 -26.86 -9.75
CA ARG A 286 -8.99 -27.46 -8.76
C ARG A 286 -10.33 -27.93 -9.36
N GLU A 287 -10.46 -27.91 -10.70
CA GLU A 287 -11.66 -28.43 -11.36
C GLU A 287 -11.78 -29.94 -11.22
N LYS A 288 -10.70 -30.67 -11.54
CA LYS A 288 -10.66 -32.14 -11.67
C LYS A 288 -9.44 -32.68 -10.91
N LEU A 289 -9.68 -33.13 -9.69
CA LEU A 289 -8.67 -33.76 -8.84
C LEU A 289 -8.89 -35.27 -8.86
N TYR A 290 -7.83 -36.02 -9.18
CA TYR A 290 -7.86 -37.47 -9.15
C TYR A 290 -7.17 -37.95 -7.87
N ALA A 291 -7.90 -38.65 -7.01
CA ALA A 291 -7.37 -39.23 -5.77
C ALA A 291 -7.14 -40.73 -5.99
N GLY A 292 -5.95 -41.22 -5.70
CA GLY A 292 -5.59 -42.63 -5.87
C GLY A 292 -4.93 -43.24 -4.64
N VAL A 293 -5.00 -44.56 -4.55
CA VAL A 293 -4.32 -45.38 -3.51
C VAL A 293 -3.44 -46.39 -4.21
N SER A 294 -2.20 -46.58 -3.77
CA SER A 294 -1.27 -47.52 -4.41
C SER A 294 -0.28 -48.20 -3.46
N SER A 295 0.32 -49.28 -3.92
CA SER A 295 1.48 -49.94 -3.31
C SER A 295 2.83 -49.48 -3.89
N ILE A 296 2.83 -48.43 -4.73
CA ILE A 296 3.95 -48.05 -5.62
C ILE A 296 4.84 -46.98 -4.95
N PRO A 297 6.08 -47.29 -4.51
CA PRO A 297 6.83 -46.36 -3.67
C PRO A 297 7.37 -45.11 -4.36
N PHE A 298 7.51 -45.13 -5.69
CA PHE A 298 8.06 -44.01 -6.47
C PHE A 298 7.00 -43.01 -6.94
N VAL A 299 5.74 -43.10 -6.50
CA VAL A 299 4.74 -42.05 -6.76
C VAL A 299 5.05 -40.85 -5.86
N ARG A 300 5.59 -39.78 -6.45
CA ARG A 300 5.93 -38.50 -5.78
C ARG A 300 5.42 -37.29 -6.58
N PRO A 301 5.12 -36.15 -5.92
CA PRO A 301 4.72 -34.90 -6.58
C PRO A 301 5.79 -34.34 -7.52
N GLY A 302 5.37 -33.55 -8.51
CA GLY A 302 6.29 -32.91 -9.47
C GLY A 302 6.70 -33.79 -10.65
N HIS A 303 6.17 -35.01 -10.74
CA HIS A 303 6.44 -35.95 -11.82
C HIS A 303 5.14 -36.46 -12.46
N THR A 304 5.24 -36.83 -13.74
CA THR A 304 4.10 -37.37 -14.49
C THR A 304 4.06 -38.91 -14.48
N PHE A 305 2.86 -39.45 -14.66
CA PHE A 305 2.63 -40.88 -14.86
C PHE A 305 1.45 -41.13 -15.81
N GLU A 306 1.51 -42.20 -16.57
CA GLU A 306 0.43 -42.75 -17.40
C GLU A 306 -0.36 -43.79 -16.59
N MET A 307 -1.65 -43.57 -16.40
CA MET A 307 -2.55 -44.57 -15.84
C MET A 307 -2.95 -45.60 -16.90
N SER A 308 -2.98 -46.88 -16.54
CA SER A 308 -3.32 -47.98 -17.45
C SER A 308 -4.21 -49.04 -16.82
N ARG A 309 -5.05 -49.69 -17.66
CA ARG A 309 -6.06 -50.71 -17.27
C ARG A 309 -7.14 -50.22 -16.29
N HIS A 310 -7.36 -48.92 -16.19
CA HIS A 310 -8.47 -48.37 -15.42
C HIS A 310 -9.80 -48.62 -16.15
N PHE A 311 -10.85 -49.00 -15.41
CA PHE A 311 -12.16 -49.38 -15.98
C PHE A 311 -12.85 -48.24 -16.75
N THR A 312 -12.74 -47.00 -16.25
CA THR A 312 -13.12 -45.80 -17.00
C THR A 312 -12.08 -45.51 -18.06
N GLY A 313 -12.41 -45.76 -19.34
CA GLY A 313 -11.50 -45.60 -20.48
C GLY A 313 -10.76 -44.26 -20.50
N GLY A 314 -11.46 -43.14 -20.31
CA GLY A 314 -10.90 -41.79 -20.31
C GLY A 314 -9.94 -41.45 -19.16
N PHE A 315 -9.79 -42.33 -18.16
CA PHE A 315 -8.78 -42.19 -17.10
C PHE A 315 -7.46 -42.89 -17.49
N ASN A 316 -7.40 -43.63 -18.61
CA ASN A 316 -6.15 -44.21 -19.11
C ASN A 316 -5.38 -43.17 -19.92
N ARG A 317 -4.74 -42.23 -19.21
CA ARG A 317 -4.01 -41.09 -19.77
C ARG A 317 -2.87 -40.67 -18.84
N GLU A 318 -2.11 -39.65 -19.24
CA GLU A 318 -1.09 -39.05 -18.40
C GLU A 318 -1.67 -38.02 -17.41
N PHE A 319 -1.09 -38.02 -16.20
CA PHE A 319 -1.38 -37.13 -15.08
C PHE A 319 -0.08 -36.61 -14.44
N LEU A 320 -0.15 -35.45 -13.79
CA LEU A 320 0.86 -34.90 -12.90
C LEU A 320 0.46 -35.18 -11.45
N THR A 321 1.34 -35.81 -10.68
CA THR A 321 1.15 -35.95 -9.21
C THR A 321 1.37 -34.60 -8.54
N ILE A 322 0.41 -34.17 -7.71
CA ILE A 322 0.44 -32.88 -6.99
C ILE A 322 0.55 -33.03 -5.46
N GLY A 323 0.30 -34.22 -4.93
CA GLY A 323 0.42 -34.54 -3.51
C GLY A 323 0.52 -36.05 -3.30
N CYS A 324 1.27 -36.47 -2.27
CA CYS A 324 1.37 -37.86 -1.86
C CYS A 324 1.45 -37.98 -0.34
N ARG A 325 0.75 -38.95 0.23
CA ARG A 325 0.83 -39.35 1.64
C ARG A 325 1.26 -40.80 1.70
N HIS A 326 2.43 -41.05 2.28
CA HIS A 326 3.06 -42.36 2.38
C HIS A 326 2.85 -42.97 3.76
N GLU A 327 2.79 -44.29 3.80
CA GLU A 327 2.71 -45.06 5.04
C GLU A 327 3.40 -46.41 4.86
N GLY A 328 4.23 -46.80 5.81
CA GLY A 328 4.89 -48.11 5.80
C GLY A 328 5.14 -48.63 7.21
N SER A 329 5.04 -49.95 7.38
CA SER A 329 5.37 -50.63 8.64
C SER A 329 6.15 -51.92 8.36
N GLN A 330 7.17 -52.17 9.17
CA GLN A 330 7.90 -53.44 9.22
C GLN A 330 7.98 -54.00 10.65
N GLU A 331 7.06 -53.60 11.54
CA GLU A 331 6.93 -54.10 12.92
C GLU A 331 7.01 -55.63 13.02
N ALA A 332 6.34 -56.36 12.13
CA ALA A 332 6.33 -57.82 12.13
C ALA A 332 7.69 -58.48 11.83
N TRP A 333 8.55 -57.81 11.04
CA TRP A 333 9.93 -58.26 10.79
C TRP A 333 10.76 -58.14 12.08
N LEU A 334 10.54 -57.08 12.86
CA LEU A 334 11.19 -56.85 14.16
C LEU A 334 10.72 -57.82 15.24
N VAL A 335 9.41 -58.11 15.29
CA VAL A 335 8.85 -59.12 16.20
C VAL A 335 9.49 -60.50 15.94
N SER A 336 9.64 -60.86 14.67
CA SER A 336 10.10 -62.20 14.26
C SER A 336 11.62 -62.35 14.31
N GLY A 337 12.38 -61.30 13.99
CA GLY A 337 13.84 -61.32 13.96
C GLY A 337 14.52 -60.97 15.30
N LEU A 338 13.86 -60.20 16.18
CA LEU A 338 14.42 -59.70 17.44
C LEU A 338 13.62 -60.11 18.70
N GLY A 339 12.53 -60.88 18.54
CA GLY A 339 11.73 -61.38 19.66
C GLY A 339 10.91 -60.33 20.41
N LEU A 340 10.73 -59.14 19.83
CA LEU A 340 10.02 -58.02 20.44
C LEU A 340 8.50 -58.18 20.31
N SER A 341 7.79 -58.38 21.44
CA SER A 341 6.33 -58.55 21.42
C SER A 341 5.60 -57.20 21.54
N PHE A 342 4.99 -56.75 20.44
CA PHE A 342 4.03 -55.65 20.44
C PHE A 342 2.59 -56.18 20.56
N GLY A 343 1.65 -55.33 20.99
CA GLY A 343 0.28 -55.73 21.37
C GLY A 343 -0.52 -56.43 20.26
N LYS A 344 -1.48 -57.28 20.66
CA LYS A 344 -2.28 -58.17 19.80
C LYS A 344 -3.30 -57.46 18.87
N ASN A 345 -2.85 -56.58 17.97
CA ASN A 345 -3.66 -56.10 16.84
C ASN A 345 -3.18 -56.70 15.52
N ARG A 346 -4.11 -56.90 14.57
CA ARG A 346 -3.95 -57.77 13.38
C ARG A 346 -3.13 -57.16 12.23
N ASP A 347 -2.64 -55.93 12.33
CA ASP A 347 -1.87 -55.25 11.27
C ASP A 347 -0.38 -55.62 11.27
N THR A 348 -0.03 -56.80 11.81
CA THR A 348 1.32 -57.35 11.92
C THR A 348 1.84 -57.91 10.60
N LEU A 349 1.90 -57.10 9.54
CA LEU A 349 2.49 -57.46 8.24
C LEU A 349 3.43 -56.37 7.72
N LEU A 350 4.45 -56.79 6.97
CA LEU A 350 5.33 -55.88 6.25
C LEU A 350 4.57 -55.23 5.08
N TYR A 351 4.28 -53.93 5.15
CA TYR A 351 3.55 -53.24 4.08
C TYR A 351 4.11 -51.84 3.78
N TYR A 352 3.85 -51.40 2.54
CA TYR A 352 3.93 -50.03 2.10
C TYR A 352 2.63 -49.68 1.37
N ARG A 353 2.11 -48.47 1.58
CA ARG A 353 1.02 -47.88 0.81
C ARG A 353 1.21 -46.37 0.67
N ASN A 354 0.57 -45.78 -0.32
CA ASN A 354 0.36 -44.34 -0.38
C ASN A 354 -1.06 -43.99 -0.82
N ALA A 355 -1.47 -42.77 -0.51
CA ALA A 355 -2.61 -42.09 -1.11
C ALA A 355 -2.09 -40.82 -1.80
N PHE A 356 -2.40 -40.63 -3.08
CA PHE A 356 -1.87 -39.53 -3.89
C PHE A 356 -2.99 -38.75 -4.58
N THR A 357 -2.71 -37.49 -4.88
CA THR A 357 -3.60 -36.61 -5.64
C THR A 357 -2.90 -36.16 -6.91
N ALA A 358 -3.63 -36.17 -8.03
CA ALA A 358 -3.11 -35.83 -9.35
C ALA A 358 -4.08 -34.95 -10.15
N ILE A 359 -3.53 -34.22 -11.13
CA ILE A 359 -4.28 -33.50 -12.16
C ILE A 359 -3.87 -34.03 -13.55
N PRO A 360 -4.69 -33.86 -14.61
CA PRO A 360 -4.26 -34.17 -15.97
C PRO A 360 -2.96 -33.42 -16.34
N SER A 361 -2.01 -34.05 -17.02
CA SER A 361 -0.68 -33.46 -17.29
C SER A 361 -0.69 -32.25 -18.24
N ASP A 362 -1.78 -32.05 -18.98
CA ASP A 362 -2.07 -30.90 -19.84
C ASP A 362 -2.59 -29.67 -19.05
N VAL A 363 -2.87 -29.80 -17.75
CA VAL A 363 -3.27 -28.68 -16.89
C VAL A 363 -2.03 -28.07 -16.24
N GLN A 364 -1.73 -26.81 -16.60
CA GLN A 364 -0.67 -26.04 -15.95
C GLN A 364 -0.96 -25.90 -14.44
N PHE A 365 -0.03 -26.40 -13.61
CA PHE A 365 -0.15 -26.22 -12.17
C PHE A 365 0.08 -24.76 -11.78
N ARG A 366 -0.74 -24.27 -10.84
CA ARG A 366 -0.51 -23.08 -10.03
C ARG A 366 -0.89 -23.41 -8.58
N PRO A 367 -0.18 -22.87 -7.59
CA PRO A 367 -0.58 -23.00 -6.19
C PRO A 367 -1.81 -22.11 -5.91
N GLU A 368 -2.49 -22.38 -4.81
CA GLU A 368 -3.52 -21.47 -4.30
C GLU A 368 -2.89 -20.27 -3.59
N LEU A 369 -3.57 -19.11 -3.55
CA LEU A 369 -3.22 -18.00 -2.65
C LEU A 369 -3.52 -18.37 -1.19
N SER A 370 -2.71 -19.26 -0.61
CA SER A 370 -2.89 -19.84 0.72
C SER A 370 -2.06 -19.18 1.81
N THR A 371 -0.94 -18.54 1.43
CA THR A 371 -0.05 -17.89 2.38
C THR A 371 -0.56 -16.48 2.70
N GLU A 372 -0.71 -16.18 3.99
CA GLU A 372 -1.14 -14.87 4.44
C GLU A 372 -0.16 -13.78 3.98
N ARG A 373 -0.68 -12.68 3.43
CA ARG A 373 0.14 -11.51 3.12
C ARG A 373 0.35 -10.70 4.40
N PRO A 374 1.59 -10.31 4.75
CA PRO A 374 1.84 -9.45 5.89
C PRO A 374 1.10 -8.12 5.73
N ARG A 375 0.68 -7.53 6.85
CA ARG A 375 0.03 -6.21 6.88
C ARG A 375 0.60 -5.33 7.98
N ILE A 376 0.84 -4.08 7.64
CA ILE A 376 1.10 -3.00 8.60
C ILE A 376 -0.21 -2.25 8.77
N ALA A 377 -0.95 -2.59 9.82
CA ALA A 377 -2.30 -2.04 10.07
C ALA A 377 -2.33 -0.55 10.46
N GLY A 378 -1.18 0.00 10.87
CA GLY A 378 -1.03 1.38 11.31
C GLY A 378 0.02 2.13 10.50
N THR A 379 0.88 2.86 11.20
CA THR A 379 1.99 3.62 10.61
C THR A 379 3.31 3.24 11.26
N LEU A 380 4.41 3.48 10.56
CA LEU A 380 5.76 3.37 11.10
C LEU A 380 6.46 4.73 11.03
N PRO A 381 7.28 5.11 12.02
CA PRO A 381 8.20 6.22 11.86
C PRO A 381 9.27 5.85 10.83
N ALA A 382 9.80 6.84 10.13
CA ALA A 382 10.95 6.72 9.24
C ALA A 382 11.75 8.03 9.25
N LYS A 383 12.99 8.01 8.79
CA LYS A 383 13.78 9.24 8.56
C LYS A 383 13.96 9.48 7.06
N ILE A 384 13.91 10.74 6.61
CA ILE A 384 14.18 11.08 5.21
C ILE A 384 15.65 10.75 4.86
N ASP A 385 15.82 9.92 3.82
CA ASP A 385 17.13 9.57 3.24
C ASP A 385 17.44 10.48 2.04
N ALA A 386 18.71 10.79 1.85
CA ALA A 386 19.21 11.74 0.86
C ALA A 386 20.70 11.50 0.61
N GLU A 387 21.19 11.66 -0.62
CA GLU A 387 22.58 11.35 -1.00
C GLU A 387 23.55 12.42 -0.50
N GLY A 388 23.20 13.69 -0.67
CA GLY A 388 24.07 14.81 -0.33
C GLY A 388 24.30 15.03 1.17
N SER A 389 25.24 15.92 1.45
CA SER A 389 25.37 16.65 2.72
C SER A 389 24.52 17.94 2.75
N GLY A 390 23.65 18.13 1.76
CA GLY A 390 22.74 19.26 1.67
C GLY A 390 21.74 19.26 2.82
N GLN A 391 21.27 20.46 3.20
CA GLN A 391 20.26 20.55 4.26
C GLN A 391 18.91 19.99 3.81
N TYR A 392 18.46 20.32 2.60
CA TYR A 392 17.28 19.74 1.98
C TYR A 392 17.58 18.37 1.39
N ALA A 393 16.63 17.45 1.50
CA ALA A 393 16.71 16.16 0.83
C ALA A 393 16.43 16.29 -0.68
N GLU A 394 17.07 15.47 -1.50
CA GLU A 394 16.76 15.42 -2.92
C GLU A 394 15.35 14.86 -3.15
N VAL A 395 14.58 15.51 -4.03
CA VAL A 395 13.28 15.03 -4.52
C VAL A 395 13.35 14.72 -6.00
N ASP A 396 12.53 13.77 -6.44
CA ASP A 396 12.39 13.48 -7.86
C ASP A 396 11.42 14.44 -8.58
N ALA A 397 11.21 14.22 -9.88
CA ALA A 397 10.30 15.02 -10.71
C ALA A 397 8.81 14.99 -10.27
N GLN A 398 8.44 14.11 -9.32
CA GLN A 398 7.10 14.02 -8.73
C GLN A 398 7.06 14.53 -7.27
N GLY A 399 8.16 15.08 -6.74
CA GLY A 399 8.24 15.53 -5.34
C GLY A 399 8.31 14.41 -4.31
N ARG A 400 8.69 13.19 -4.72
CA ARG A 400 8.86 12.02 -3.84
C ARG A 400 10.17 12.09 -3.07
N TYR A 401 10.23 11.39 -1.93
CA TYR A 401 11.41 11.27 -1.07
C TYR A 401 11.90 9.82 -0.99
N LYS A 402 13.14 9.62 -0.55
CA LYS A 402 13.59 8.32 -0.03
C LYS A 402 13.55 8.33 1.49
N ILE A 403 13.45 7.14 2.10
CA ILE A 403 13.29 6.97 3.54
C ILE A 403 14.16 5.82 4.06
N ILE A 404 14.60 5.96 5.31
CA ILE A 404 15.18 4.89 6.12
C ILE A 404 14.08 4.39 7.05
N LEU A 405 13.64 3.14 6.87
CA LEU A 405 12.72 2.47 7.78
C LEU A 405 13.51 1.88 8.97
N PRO A 406 13.01 2.00 10.22
CA PRO A 406 13.77 1.71 11.42
C PRO A 406 14.09 0.22 11.63
N PHE A 407 13.41 -0.66 10.90
CA PHE A 407 13.67 -2.10 10.91
C PHE A 407 14.71 -2.55 9.86
N ASP A 408 15.12 -1.68 8.92
CA ASP A 408 16.06 -2.08 7.86
C ASP A 408 17.49 -2.17 8.41
N LEU A 409 17.92 -3.40 8.71
CA LEU A 409 19.25 -3.71 9.22
C LEU A 409 20.33 -3.77 8.12
N SER A 410 20.00 -3.52 6.85
CA SER A 410 20.98 -3.54 5.73
C SER A 410 22.06 -2.46 5.85
N GLY A 411 21.87 -1.44 6.68
CA GLY A 411 22.77 -0.30 6.83
C GLY A 411 22.85 0.60 5.59
N ARG A 412 21.97 0.40 4.60
CA ARG A 412 21.83 1.30 3.45
C ARG A 412 21.36 2.68 3.92
N LYS A 413 21.92 3.70 3.29
CA LYS A 413 21.78 5.12 3.61
C LYS A 413 22.27 5.93 2.42
N ASP A 414 22.29 7.25 2.58
CA ASP A 414 22.83 8.19 1.59
C ASP A 414 22.08 8.06 0.24
N GLY A 415 20.75 8.02 0.32
CA GLY A 415 19.87 7.92 -0.86
C GLY A 415 19.70 6.50 -1.40
N HIS A 416 20.04 5.46 -0.64
CA HIS A 416 19.98 4.07 -1.07
C HIS A 416 19.12 3.16 -0.16
N ALA A 417 18.49 3.69 0.90
CA ALA A 417 17.68 2.88 1.82
C ALA A 417 16.31 2.45 1.25
N SER A 418 15.71 3.21 0.33
CA SER A 418 14.42 2.90 -0.28
C SER A 418 14.30 3.32 -1.75
N ALA A 419 13.24 2.84 -2.39
CA ALA A 419 12.68 3.45 -3.59
C ALA A 419 12.03 4.83 -3.28
N TRP A 420 11.56 5.52 -4.31
CA TRP A 420 10.85 6.80 -4.17
C TRP A 420 9.45 6.62 -3.57
N VAL A 421 9.22 7.27 -2.43
CA VAL A 421 7.96 7.25 -1.67
C VAL A 421 7.25 8.60 -1.80
N ARG A 422 5.94 8.56 -2.14
CA ARG A 422 5.10 9.76 -2.19
C ARG A 422 4.91 10.36 -0.80
N MET A 423 4.72 11.67 -0.74
CA MET A 423 4.31 12.38 0.46
C MET A 423 2.91 12.98 0.28
N ALA A 424 2.03 12.77 1.27
CA ALA A 424 0.75 13.46 1.35
C ALA A 424 1.00 14.97 1.55
N GLN A 425 0.32 15.80 0.75
CA GLN A 425 0.42 17.25 0.82
C GLN A 425 -0.92 17.83 1.29
N PRO A 426 -0.96 18.90 2.11
CA PRO A 426 -2.21 19.51 2.58
C PRO A 426 -3.11 20.03 1.45
N TYR A 427 -2.52 20.41 0.31
CA TYR A 427 -3.21 20.86 -0.88
C TYR A 427 -2.37 20.53 -2.11
N ALA A 428 -2.98 19.94 -3.15
CA ALA A 428 -2.31 19.60 -4.41
C ALA A 428 -3.31 19.52 -5.57
N GLY A 429 -2.87 19.93 -6.76
CA GLY A 429 -3.64 19.87 -8.00
C GLY A 429 -2.81 20.28 -9.22
N GLN A 430 -3.46 20.41 -10.39
CA GLN A 430 -2.76 20.69 -11.63
C GLN A 430 -2.15 22.11 -11.63
N GLY A 431 -0.83 22.21 -11.47
CA GLY A 431 -0.09 23.47 -11.47
C GLY A 431 -0.20 24.29 -10.18
N HIS A 432 -0.71 23.71 -9.09
CA HIS A 432 -0.89 24.38 -7.80
C HIS A 432 -0.82 23.40 -6.62
N GLY A 433 -0.47 23.88 -5.44
CA GLY A 433 -0.40 23.06 -4.22
C GLY A 433 0.33 23.74 -3.07
N MET A 434 0.54 23.00 -2.00
CA MET A 434 1.29 23.40 -0.80
C MET A 434 2.34 22.33 -0.48
N HIS A 435 3.59 22.58 -0.85
CA HIS A 435 4.72 21.69 -0.60
C HIS A 435 5.83 22.46 0.13
N PHE A 436 6.13 22.05 1.36
CA PHE A 436 7.32 22.47 2.09
C PHE A 436 8.36 21.35 2.00
N PRO A 437 9.51 21.56 1.34
CA PRO A 437 10.50 20.49 1.17
C PRO A 437 11.12 20.04 2.49
N LEU A 438 11.19 18.73 2.70
CA LEU A 438 11.80 18.13 3.90
C LEU A 438 13.34 18.11 3.83
N HIS A 439 13.96 18.02 5.00
CA HIS A 439 15.41 18.00 5.18
C HIS A 439 15.93 16.56 5.35
N LYS A 440 17.22 16.31 5.08
CA LYS A 440 17.85 15.01 5.36
C LYS A 440 17.72 14.69 6.85
N GLY A 441 17.27 13.48 7.18
CA GLY A 441 17.07 13.04 8.57
C GLY A 441 15.79 13.52 9.25
N THR A 442 14.93 14.32 8.61
CA THR A 442 13.60 14.68 9.16
C THR A 442 12.80 13.42 9.47
N GLU A 443 12.17 13.36 10.65
CA GLU A 443 11.30 12.25 11.03
C GLU A 443 9.91 12.40 10.37
N VAL A 444 9.43 11.30 9.81
CA VAL A 444 8.16 11.22 9.09
C VAL A 444 7.38 9.99 9.51
N VAL A 445 6.06 10.07 9.41
CA VAL A 445 5.14 8.96 9.62
C VAL A 445 4.78 8.36 8.28
N VAL A 446 4.97 7.05 8.12
CA VAL A 446 4.71 6.30 6.89
C VAL A 446 3.49 5.41 7.10
N SER A 447 2.47 5.59 6.26
CA SER A 447 1.32 4.68 6.13
C SER A 447 1.52 3.73 4.95
N PHE A 448 0.72 2.66 4.91
CA PHE A 448 0.84 1.59 3.92
C PHE A 448 -0.52 1.40 3.24
N GLN A 449 -0.57 1.48 1.91
CA GLN A 449 -1.83 1.40 1.18
C GLN A 449 -2.45 -0.01 1.35
N ASP A 450 -3.71 -0.08 1.81
CA ASP A 450 -4.37 -1.33 2.21
C ASP A 450 -3.60 -2.13 3.30
N GLY A 451 -2.66 -1.48 4.00
CA GLY A 451 -1.71 -2.10 4.91
C GLY A 451 -0.59 -2.90 4.23
N ASP A 452 -0.46 -2.86 2.90
CA ASP A 452 0.55 -3.60 2.13
C ASP A 452 1.96 -3.02 2.38
N PRO A 453 2.90 -3.79 2.97
CA PRO A 453 4.27 -3.35 3.20
C PRO A 453 5.00 -2.90 1.92
N ASP A 454 4.61 -3.43 0.75
CA ASP A 454 5.19 -3.07 -0.54
C ASP A 454 4.71 -1.70 -1.05
N ARG A 455 3.75 -1.05 -0.36
CA ARG A 455 3.09 0.21 -0.79
C ARG A 455 3.18 1.35 0.25
N PRO A 456 4.38 1.82 0.62
CA PRO A 456 4.55 2.93 1.55
C PRO A 456 4.08 4.28 0.97
N LEU A 457 3.60 5.15 1.87
CA LEU A 457 3.22 6.54 1.64
C LEU A 457 3.62 7.37 2.87
N ILE A 458 4.35 8.45 2.70
CA ILE A 458 4.61 9.39 3.81
C ILE A 458 3.32 10.16 4.09
N ALA A 459 2.74 9.97 5.27
CA ALA A 459 1.52 10.64 5.72
C ALA A 459 1.78 12.07 6.21
N GLY A 460 2.98 12.34 6.74
CA GLY A 460 3.40 13.67 7.17
C GLY A 460 4.74 13.65 7.91
N ALA A 461 5.34 14.83 8.10
CA ALA A 461 6.48 15.02 8.98
C ALA A 461 6.03 15.25 10.43
N VAL A 462 6.83 14.78 11.40
CA VAL A 462 6.52 14.92 12.84
C VAL A 462 7.70 15.55 13.59
N PRO A 463 7.45 16.49 14.52
CA PRO A 463 8.50 17.05 15.36
C PRO A 463 8.91 16.06 16.46
N ASN A 464 10.15 16.18 16.92
CA ASN A 464 10.73 15.39 18.01
C ASN A 464 11.70 16.30 18.82
N PRO A 465 12.37 15.81 19.88
CA PRO A 465 13.28 16.65 20.67
C PRO A 465 14.50 17.21 19.91
N GLU A 466 14.94 16.54 18.83
CA GLU A 466 16.04 16.99 17.94
C GLU A 466 15.55 18.04 16.94
N THR A 467 14.32 17.89 16.43
CA THR A 467 13.65 18.80 15.50
C THR A 467 12.34 19.31 16.11
N GLN A 468 12.46 20.30 17.01
CA GLN A 468 11.34 20.83 17.79
C GLN A 468 10.28 21.53 16.93
N SER A 469 9.04 21.50 17.42
CA SER A 469 7.91 22.23 16.83
C SER A 469 8.14 23.76 16.86
N PRO A 470 7.74 24.53 15.82
CA PRO A 470 7.72 25.99 15.86
C PRO A 470 6.76 26.62 16.90
N VAL A 471 5.88 25.79 17.47
CA VAL A 471 4.89 26.12 18.51
C VAL A 471 5.08 25.13 19.67
N THR A 472 5.36 25.64 20.86
CA THR A 472 5.51 24.88 22.11
C THR A 472 4.65 25.49 23.22
N ASP A 473 4.77 24.96 24.43
CA ASP A 473 4.24 25.55 25.67
C ASP A 473 4.54 27.05 25.83
N ALA A 474 5.73 27.50 25.43
CA ALA A 474 6.18 28.89 25.49
C ALA A 474 5.41 29.85 24.57
N ASN A 475 4.69 29.34 23.55
CA ASN A 475 3.94 30.14 22.60
C ASN A 475 2.68 29.43 22.05
N GLN A 476 1.99 28.69 22.91
CA GLN A 476 0.86 27.80 22.58
C GLN A 476 -0.35 28.49 21.91
N THR A 477 -0.46 29.81 22.00
CA THR A 477 -1.53 30.65 21.40
C THR A 477 -1.23 31.09 19.97
N GLN A 478 -0.15 30.60 19.36
CA GLN A 478 0.30 31.03 18.03
C GLN A 478 0.08 29.96 16.96
N ALA A 479 -0.56 30.35 15.85
CA ALA A 479 -0.52 29.60 14.60
C ALA A 479 0.66 30.09 13.76
N ARG A 480 1.63 29.21 13.46
CA ARG A 480 2.91 29.60 12.86
C ARG A 480 3.37 28.65 11.75
N ILE A 481 3.63 29.21 10.58
CA ILE A 481 4.46 28.61 9.52
C ILE A 481 5.83 29.28 9.60
N THR A 482 6.91 28.50 9.61
CA THR A 482 8.28 29.02 9.54
C THR A 482 9.11 28.12 8.64
N THR A 483 9.72 28.69 7.60
CA THR A 483 10.61 27.95 6.70
C THR A 483 12.01 27.85 7.30
N ALA A 484 12.84 26.92 6.83
CA ALA A 484 14.24 26.83 7.28
C ALA A 484 15.10 28.07 6.94
N GLY A 485 14.67 28.88 5.95
CA GLY A 485 15.22 30.21 5.69
C GLY A 485 14.76 31.30 6.68
N GLY A 486 13.96 30.93 7.69
CA GLY A 486 13.45 31.80 8.74
C GLY A 486 12.23 32.65 8.37
N ASN A 487 11.74 32.59 7.13
CA ASN A 487 10.55 33.35 6.70
C ASN A 487 9.31 32.83 7.44
N ARG A 488 8.43 33.74 7.89
CA ARG A 488 7.31 33.39 8.79
C ARG A 488 5.98 33.93 8.31
N ILE A 489 4.94 33.10 8.47
CA ILE A 489 3.55 33.52 8.56
C ILE A 489 3.11 33.17 9.98
N HIS A 490 2.61 34.14 10.72
CA HIS A 490 2.32 34.02 12.14
C HIS A 490 1.00 34.71 12.45
N MET A 491 0.14 34.04 13.22
CA MET A 491 -1.06 34.59 13.82
C MET A 491 -0.98 34.32 15.33
N GLU A 492 -1.26 35.34 16.13
CA GLU A 492 -1.38 35.25 17.59
C GLU A 492 -2.86 35.36 17.97
N ASP A 493 -3.34 34.43 18.79
CA ASP A 493 -4.72 34.42 19.30
C ASP A 493 -4.83 34.80 20.79
N GLN A 494 -3.72 35.06 21.49
CA GLN A 494 -3.72 35.55 22.87
C GLN A 494 -4.57 36.82 23.02
N GLU A 495 -5.53 36.80 23.95
CA GLU A 495 -6.47 37.90 24.17
C GLU A 495 -5.75 39.20 24.54
N GLY A 496 -6.10 40.29 23.86
CA GLY A 496 -5.44 41.59 24.01
C GLY A 496 -4.05 41.65 23.37
N SER A 497 -3.68 40.66 22.56
CA SER A 497 -2.40 40.60 21.84
C SER A 497 -2.51 40.06 20.42
N GLN A 498 -3.73 39.92 19.90
CA GLN A 498 -3.98 39.32 18.61
C GLN A 498 -3.34 40.12 17.47
N ARG A 499 -2.65 39.40 16.57
CA ARG A 499 -1.95 39.98 15.43
C ARG A 499 -1.71 38.96 14.33
N ILE A 500 -1.58 39.43 13.10
CA ILE A 500 -1.09 38.68 11.94
C ILE A 500 0.23 39.31 11.51
N LEU A 501 1.25 38.48 11.27
CA LEU A 501 2.60 38.87 10.88
C LEU A 501 3.08 38.05 9.67
N LEU A 502 3.57 38.75 8.66
CA LEU A 502 4.35 38.21 7.55
C LEU A 502 5.78 38.76 7.67
N HIS A 503 6.79 37.89 7.72
CA HIS A 503 8.19 38.28 7.99
C HIS A 503 9.20 37.60 7.03
N SER A 504 10.18 38.38 6.56
CA SER A 504 11.27 37.95 5.66
C SER A 504 12.65 38.13 6.30
N THR A 505 13.41 37.04 6.46
CA THR A 505 14.67 37.05 7.23
C THR A 505 15.83 37.87 6.64
N PRO A 506 16.12 37.86 5.32
CA PRO A 506 17.37 38.45 4.81
C PRO A 506 17.56 39.95 5.03
N LYS A 507 16.48 40.68 5.32
CA LYS A 507 16.47 42.12 5.64
C LYS A 507 15.56 42.50 6.82
N GLY A 508 14.82 41.56 7.40
CA GLY A 508 13.89 41.83 8.51
C GLY A 508 12.60 42.54 8.07
N ASP A 509 12.26 42.49 6.78
CA ASP A 509 11.03 43.11 6.26
C ASP A 509 9.80 42.45 6.86
N PHE A 510 8.80 43.25 7.24
CA PHE A 510 7.54 42.71 7.74
C PHE A 510 6.31 43.54 7.35
N VAL A 511 5.19 42.82 7.24
CA VAL A 511 3.83 43.37 7.23
C VAL A 511 3.11 42.80 8.44
N ARG A 512 2.51 43.67 9.26
CA ARG A 512 1.78 43.29 10.47
C ARG A 512 0.41 43.96 10.51
N ILE A 513 -0.59 43.23 11.00
CA ILE A 513 -1.93 43.72 11.30
C ILE A 513 -2.23 43.38 12.77
N GLY A 514 -2.64 44.36 13.58
CA GLY A 514 -2.92 44.18 15.01
C GLY A 514 -1.78 44.60 15.95
N GLU A 515 -1.77 44.03 17.16
CA GLU A 515 -1.00 44.48 18.33
C GLU A 515 0.54 44.50 18.11
N PRO A 516 1.32 45.44 18.71
CA PRO A 516 2.64 45.75 18.20
C PRO A 516 3.82 44.87 18.66
N ASN A 517 3.56 43.72 19.30
CA ASN A 517 4.54 42.97 20.11
C ASN A 517 5.59 42.12 19.36
N ASP A 518 5.77 42.32 18.04
CA ASP A 518 6.87 41.72 17.26
C ASP A 518 7.36 42.66 16.14
N PRO A 519 8.68 42.70 15.83
CA PRO A 519 9.79 42.10 16.58
C PRO A 519 9.99 42.77 17.96
N PRO A 520 10.82 42.21 18.87
CA PRO A 520 11.07 42.81 20.18
C PRO A 520 11.52 44.26 20.07
N SER A 521 11.08 45.07 21.05
CA SER A 521 11.11 46.53 21.06
C SER A 521 12.49 47.18 21.24
N ASP A 522 13.54 46.59 20.67
CA ASP A 522 14.84 47.24 20.58
C ASP A 522 14.89 48.24 19.41
N TRP A 523 14.13 49.33 19.56
CA TRP A 523 14.14 50.51 18.69
C TRP A 523 15.49 51.26 18.72
N SER A 524 16.58 50.65 19.23
CA SER A 524 17.87 51.29 19.39
C SER A 524 18.70 51.39 18.10
N GLU A 525 18.46 50.53 17.11
CA GLU A 525 19.18 50.57 15.82
C GLU A 525 18.58 51.57 14.82
N LEU A 526 17.34 52.02 15.02
CA LEU A 526 16.81 53.16 14.29
C LEU A 526 17.55 54.43 14.73
N GLY A 527 18.29 55.02 13.79
CA GLY A 527 19.29 56.05 14.05
C GLY A 527 18.76 57.25 14.86
N GLN A 528 19.67 57.94 15.56
CA GLN A 528 19.36 58.93 16.61
C GLN A 528 18.25 59.94 16.24
N ALA A 529 18.20 60.40 14.98
CA ALA A 529 17.16 61.28 14.47
C ALA A 529 15.72 60.74 14.66
N PHE A 530 15.50 59.43 14.60
CA PHE A 530 14.19 58.81 14.81
C PHE A 530 13.81 58.77 16.30
N LYS A 531 14.80 58.60 17.19
CA LYS A 531 14.61 58.65 18.66
C LYS A 531 14.31 60.08 19.13
N ASP A 532 14.97 61.06 18.52
CA ASP A 532 14.77 62.48 18.82
C ASP A 532 13.38 62.94 18.30
N ALA A 533 12.95 62.45 17.14
CA ALA A 533 11.58 62.65 16.65
C ALA A 533 10.53 61.99 17.56
N ALA A 534 10.74 60.73 17.98
CA ALA A 534 9.81 60.01 18.84
C ALA A 534 9.65 60.62 20.24
N LYS A 535 10.69 61.30 20.75
CA LYS A 535 10.60 62.10 21.98
C LYS A 535 9.73 63.36 21.85
N ALA A 536 9.59 63.91 20.64
CA ALA A 536 8.84 65.13 20.40
C ALA A 536 7.32 64.91 20.17
N THR A 537 6.92 63.70 19.75
CA THR A 537 5.53 63.34 19.41
C THR A 537 4.97 62.20 20.28
N GLY A 538 5.42 62.14 21.55
CA GLY A 538 5.27 60.97 22.44
C GLY A 538 3.86 60.43 22.71
N ASP A 539 2.80 61.19 22.41
CA ASP A 539 1.41 60.74 22.50
C ASP A 539 0.89 60.21 21.16
N ALA A 540 1.17 60.89 20.04
CA ALA A 540 0.70 60.48 18.71
C ALA A 540 1.26 59.11 18.27
N ILE A 541 2.52 58.81 18.58
CA ILE A 541 3.13 57.51 18.27
C ILE A 541 2.52 56.38 19.13
N LYS A 542 2.07 56.67 20.36
CA LYS A 542 1.37 55.70 21.20
C LYS A 542 -0.05 55.43 20.71
N GLU A 543 -0.74 56.45 20.20
CA GLU A 543 -2.10 56.34 19.70
C GLU A 543 -2.16 55.58 18.37
N MET A 544 -1.21 55.83 17.46
CA MET A 544 -1.05 55.08 16.20
C MET A 544 -0.60 53.61 16.38
N ALA A 545 -0.22 53.19 17.59
CA ALA A 545 0.36 51.87 17.87
C ALA A 545 -0.64 50.82 18.41
N GLN A 546 -1.85 51.21 18.82
CA GLN A 546 -2.79 50.33 19.54
C GLN A 546 -3.57 49.35 18.64
N SER A 547 -3.68 49.64 17.34
CA SER A 547 -4.23 48.74 16.32
C SER A 547 -4.04 49.35 14.94
N GLY A 548 -3.49 48.59 13.99
CA GLY A 548 -3.31 49.09 12.62
C GLY A 548 -2.55 48.14 11.71
N ILE A 549 -2.31 48.60 10.49
CA ILE A 549 -1.41 47.94 9.53
C ILE A 549 -0.06 48.65 9.61
N ASN A 550 1.00 47.92 9.98
CA ASN A 550 2.37 48.41 9.92
C ASN A 550 3.12 47.70 8.79
N ILE A 551 3.78 48.48 7.93
CA ILE A 551 4.65 48.03 6.85
C ILE A 551 6.01 48.69 7.09
N THR A 552 7.03 47.89 7.36
CA THR A 552 8.40 48.39 7.59
C THR A 552 9.35 47.77 6.57
N THR A 553 10.09 48.63 5.86
CA THR A 553 11.16 48.25 4.94
C THR A 553 12.40 49.12 5.22
N PRO A 554 13.61 48.55 5.38
CA PRO A 554 14.84 49.31 5.59
C PRO A 554 15.41 49.91 4.29
N GLN A 555 14.65 49.85 3.19
CA GLN A 555 15.00 50.34 1.86
C GLN A 555 13.82 51.10 1.24
N TRP A 556 13.80 51.30 -0.08
CA TRP A 556 12.71 51.98 -0.78
C TRP A 556 11.40 51.19 -0.73
N PHE A 557 10.39 51.73 -0.05
CA PHE A 557 9.02 51.27 -0.19
C PHE A 557 8.42 51.81 -1.49
N ASN A 558 8.30 50.95 -2.51
CA ASN A 558 7.75 51.31 -3.81
C ASN A 558 6.35 50.68 -4.01
N VAL A 559 5.33 51.51 -4.17
CA VAL A 559 3.96 51.09 -4.45
C VAL A 559 3.62 51.39 -5.91
N LYS A 560 3.66 50.35 -6.75
CA LYS A 560 3.19 50.41 -8.15
C LYS A 560 1.79 49.78 -8.22
N ALA A 561 0.83 50.49 -8.81
CA ALA A 561 -0.45 49.93 -9.22
C ALA A 561 -0.73 50.23 -10.70
N GLU A 562 -1.52 49.38 -11.34
CA GLU A 562 -1.67 49.38 -12.81
C GLU A 562 -2.97 50.05 -13.30
N PHE A 563 -3.93 50.31 -12.41
CA PHE A 563 -5.22 50.92 -12.75
C PHE A 563 -5.54 52.19 -11.94
N ALA A 564 -5.62 52.08 -10.61
CA ALA A 564 -5.84 53.22 -9.72
C ALA A 564 -5.37 52.90 -8.30
N ASN A 565 -4.81 53.91 -7.62
CA ASN A 565 -4.61 53.92 -6.18
C ASN A 565 -5.39 55.09 -5.59
N THR A 566 -6.21 54.83 -4.57
CA THR A 566 -6.86 55.89 -3.79
C THR A 566 -6.42 55.75 -2.35
N VAL A 567 -5.46 56.58 -1.94
CA VAL A 567 -5.05 56.69 -0.54
C VAL A 567 -5.87 57.80 0.10
N ILE A 568 -6.97 57.43 0.76
CA ILE A 568 -7.79 58.37 1.53
C ILE A 568 -7.17 58.51 2.91
N ILE A 569 -6.71 59.72 3.24
CA ILE A 569 -6.16 60.05 4.56
C ILE A 569 -7.05 61.12 5.18
N VAL A 570 -7.44 60.96 6.44
CA VAL A 570 -8.48 61.76 7.11
C VAL A 570 -8.01 62.20 8.49
N GLU A 571 -8.61 63.27 9.01
CA GLU A 571 -8.45 63.89 10.34
C GLU A 571 -7.06 64.43 10.71
N ASN A 572 -5.99 63.64 10.66
CA ASN A 572 -4.63 64.13 10.92
C ASN A 572 -3.57 63.35 10.14
N THR A 573 -2.68 64.05 9.42
CA THR A 573 -1.63 63.42 8.61
C THR A 573 -0.31 64.14 8.82
N GLN A 574 0.69 63.44 9.37
CA GLN A 574 2.05 63.94 9.49
C GLN A 574 3.01 63.16 8.58
N THR A 575 3.26 63.69 7.39
CA THR A 575 4.28 63.13 6.48
C THR A 575 5.62 63.84 6.71
N ASN A 576 6.47 63.25 7.54
CA ASN A 576 7.82 63.78 7.80
C ASN A 576 8.75 63.48 6.60
N LEU A 577 8.78 64.37 5.62
CA LEU A 577 9.58 64.23 4.39
C LEU A 577 10.94 64.91 4.52
N GLY A 578 11.99 64.21 4.08
CA GLY A 578 13.37 64.69 4.12
C GLY A 578 14.16 64.41 2.85
N LEU A 579 13.64 64.73 1.65
CA LEU A 579 14.43 65.03 0.43
C LEU A 579 13.57 65.45 -0.79
N TYR A 580 14.27 65.85 -1.86
CA TYR A 580 13.77 66.42 -3.12
C TYR A 580 12.68 65.57 -3.81
N SER A 581 11.56 66.21 -4.19
CA SER A 581 10.47 65.57 -4.94
C SER A 581 10.46 66.03 -6.39
N CYS A 582 10.46 65.08 -7.34
CA CYS A 582 10.29 65.35 -8.76
C CYS A 582 9.06 64.59 -9.27
N ASN A 583 8.02 65.31 -9.66
CA ASN A 583 6.76 64.74 -10.13
C ASN A 583 6.56 65.06 -11.61
N THR A 584 6.77 64.09 -12.49
CA THR A 584 6.47 64.20 -13.92
C THR A 584 5.03 63.74 -14.16
N ILE A 585 4.07 64.68 -14.14
CA ILE A 585 2.63 64.38 -14.23
C ILE A 585 2.10 64.61 -15.64
N GLY A 586 1.50 63.58 -16.24
CA GLY A 586 0.72 63.67 -17.47
C GLY A 586 -0.74 64.03 -17.22
N LEU A 587 -1.02 65.34 -17.14
CA LEU A 587 -2.35 66.02 -17.13
C LEU A 587 -3.16 66.10 -15.81
N ASN A 588 -3.78 67.28 -15.69
CA ASN A 588 -4.77 67.85 -14.76
C ASN A 588 -4.80 67.40 -13.28
N TYR A 589 -4.38 68.32 -12.40
CA TYR A 589 -4.43 68.20 -10.94
C TYR A 589 -5.41 69.23 -10.36
N THR A 590 -6.36 68.78 -9.52
CA THR A 590 -7.36 69.64 -8.87
C THR A 590 -7.27 69.52 -7.35
N LEU A 591 -6.73 70.54 -6.68
CA LEU A 591 -6.67 70.64 -5.23
C LEU A 591 -7.84 71.51 -4.72
N ASN A 592 -8.83 70.87 -4.09
CA ASN A 592 -9.88 71.59 -3.35
C ASN A 592 -9.52 71.62 -1.86
N ALA A 593 -8.79 72.65 -1.44
CA ALA A 593 -8.40 72.88 -0.04
C ALA A 593 -9.29 73.94 0.62
N GLY A 594 -9.89 73.60 1.77
CA GLY A 594 -10.75 74.48 2.55
C GLY A 594 -10.17 74.86 3.91
N MET A 595 -8.91 75.27 3.99
CA MET A 595 -8.28 75.73 5.24
C MET A 595 -7.03 76.61 5.03
N SER A 596 -6.59 77.29 6.10
CA SER A 596 -5.46 78.23 6.09
C SER A 596 -4.10 77.56 5.94
N ILE A 597 -3.18 78.19 5.20
CA ILE A 597 -1.81 77.74 4.94
C ILE A 597 -0.84 78.75 5.56
N THR A 598 0.11 78.28 6.38
CA THR A 598 1.25 79.09 6.87
C THR A 598 2.56 78.45 6.42
N THR A 599 3.32 79.17 5.60
CA THR A 599 4.53 78.62 4.96
C THR A 599 5.74 79.50 5.27
N ASN A 600 6.71 78.97 6.01
CA ASN A 600 8.01 79.62 6.20
C ASN A 600 9.01 79.06 5.18
N LEU A 601 9.10 79.72 4.01
CA LEU A 601 9.93 79.26 2.89
C LEU A 601 11.12 80.19 2.67
N ALA A 602 12.33 79.63 2.61
CA ALA A 602 13.52 80.29 2.09
C ALA A 602 13.98 79.53 0.83
N ALA A 603 13.42 79.87 -0.33
CA ALA A 603 13.76 79.24 -1.61
C ALA A 603 13.77 80.27 -2.75
N HIS A 604 14.61 79.97 -3.75
CA HIS A 604 14.78 80.74 -4.98
C HIS A 604 14.04 80.02 -6.12
N THR A 605 13.34 80.76 -6.98
CA THR A 605 12.51 80.20 -8.06
C THR A 605 12.74 80.96 -9.35
N GLU A 606 13.13 80.26 -10.42
CA GLU A 606 13.18 80.81 -11.78
C GLU A 606 11.94 80.36 -12.59
N PHE A 607 11.38 81.29 -13.37
CA PHE A 607 10.29 81.02 -14.31
C PHE A 607 10.72 81.38 -15.74
N ALA A 608 10.57 80.45 -16.68
CA ALA A 608 10.63 80.75 -18.10
C ALA A 608 9.22 81.19 -18.59
N PRO A 609 9.10 82.25 -19.42
CA PRO A 609 7.81 82.87 -19.69
C PRO A 609 6.93 82.09 -20.69
N ILE A 610 5.67 81.91 -20.32
CA ILE A 610 4.58 81.49 -21.21
C ILE A 610 3.75 82.73 -21.56
N TRP A 611 3.46 82.93 -22.85
CA TRP A 611 2.72 84.09 -23.34
C TRP A 611 1.22 83.97 -23.04
N TYR A 612 0.62 85.07 -22.54
CA TYR A 612 -0.83 85.23 -22.40
C TYR A 612 -1.31 86.37 -23.30
N GLU A 613 -2.35 86.13 -24.11
CA GLU A 613 -3.23 87.20 -24.60
C GLU A 613 -4.50 87.22 -23.75
N MET A 614 -4.64 88.25 -22.90
CA MET A 614 -5.91 88.62 -22.30
C MET A 614 -6.59 89.70 -23.15
N ARG A 615 -7.87 89.53 -23.47
CA ARG A 615 -8.75 90.66 -23.85
C ARG A 615 -9.94 90.70 -22.91
N ALA A 616 -10.05 91.81 -22.18
CA ALA A 616 -11.18 92.09 -21.30
C ALA A 616 -12.21 92.96 -22.01
N SER A 617 -13.49 92.63 -21.86
CA SER A 617 -14.57 93.61 -21.82
C SER A 617 -15.76 93.06 -21.03
N VAL A 618 -16.39 93.92 -20.24
CA VAL A 618 -17.60 93.60 -19.47
C VAL A 618 -18.74 94.47 -19.98
N ARG A 619 -19.84 93.85 -20.43
CA ARG A 619 -21.22 94.32 -20.23
C ARG A 619 -22.23 93.28 -20.72
N GLN A 620 -23.39 93.26 -20.08
CA GLN A 620 -24.55 92.44 -20.43
C GLN A 620 -25.09 92.78 -21.83
N ALA A 621 -25.59 91.78 -22.56
CA ALA A 621 -26.89 91.83 -23.24
C ALA A 621 -27.30 90.44 -23.76
N ASP A 622 -28.59 90.30 -24.06
CA ASP A 622 -29.28 89.06 -24.41
C ASP A 622 -29.12 88.61 -25.88
N ALA A 623 -29.35 87.30 -26.07
CA ALA A 623 -29.98 86.65 -27.22
C ALA A 623 -29.34 86.55 -28.64
N GLN A 624 -29.63 85.38 -29.24
CA GLN A 624 -29.75 85.01 -30.67
C GLN A 624 -28.52 84.62 -31.53
N LYS A 625 -28.31 83.29 -31.64
CA LYS A 625 -28.63 82.41 -32.81
C LYS A 625 -27.95 82.61 -34.19
N GLU A 626 -27.71 81.44 -34.82
CA GLU A 626 -27.38 81.12 -36.24
C GLU A 626 -25.87 81.06 -36.60
N ARG A 627 -25.30 79.88 -36.97
CA ARG A 627 -25.42 79.04 -38.20
C ARG A 627 -24.59 79.68 -39.35
N LEU A 628 -23.71 79.00 -40.11
CA LEU A 628 -24.03 78.07 -41.21
C LEU A 628 -22.76 77.63 -42.01
N ILE A 629 -22.63 76.32 -42.37
CA ILE A 629 -21.92 75.69 -43.55
C ILE A 629 -20.42 76.06 -43.84
N GLY A 630 -19.55 75.16 -44.34
CA GLY A 630 -19.62 73.73 -44.67
C GLY A 630 -18.81 73.33 -45.93
N GLN A 631 -18.71 72.01 -46.20
CA GLN A 631 -18.14 71.34 -47.40
C GLN A 631 -16.60 71.37 -47.59
N VAL A 632 -15.87 70.40 -48.17
CA VAL A 632 -15.95 68.93 -48.47
C VAL A 632 -15.15 68.66 -49.77
N ASN A 633 -14.22 67.69 -49.76
CA ASN A 633 -13.92 66.69 -50.84
C ASN A 633 -12.59 65.93 -50.53
N THR A 634 -12.49 64.59 -50.51
CA THR A 634 -12.62 63.53 -51.58
C THR A 634 -11.28 63.31 -52.31
N LEU A 635 -10.74 62.10 -52.63
CA LEU A 635 -10.94 60.67 -52.26
C LEU A 635 -9.85 59.81 -53.00
N LEU A 636 -9.77 58.47 -52.76
CA LEU A 636 -9.06 57.42 -53.55
C LEU A 636 -7.50 57.34 -53.42
N GLY A 637 -6.84 56.17 -53.43
CA GLY A 637 -7.27 54.76 -53.34
C GLY A 637 -6.27 53.73 -53.94
N GLN A 638 -6.39 52.44 -53.56
CA GLN A 638 -5.87 51.20 -54.26
C GLN A 638 -4.34 50.91 -54.29
N LYS A 639 -3.81 49.67 -54.42
CA LYS A 639 -4.36 48.28 -54.34
C LYS A 639 -3.25 47.20 -54.12
N ASN A 640 -3.62 46.09 -53.46
CA ASN A 640 -3.21 44.67 -53.64
C ASN A 640 -1.75 44.21 -53.85
N THR A 641 -1.35 43.16 -53.11
CA THR A 641 -1.24 41.77 -53.65
C THR A 641 -1.61 40.77 -52.53
N LEU A 642 -2.12 39.58 -52.87
CA LEU A 642 -2.72 38.57 -51.98
C LEU A 642 -2.54 37.16 -52.60
N ALA A 643 -2.85 36.10 -51.85
CA ALA A 643 -2.61 34.65 -52.09
C ALA A 643 -1.24 34.20 -51.53
N ASP A 644 -1.11 33.20 -50.65
CA ASP A 644 -1.96 32.04 -50.29
C ASP A 644 -1.78 31.66 -48.80
N SER A 645 -2.62 30.86 -48.09
CA SER A 645 -3.99 30.34 -48.33
C SER A 645 -4.51 29.54 -47.10
N VAL A 646 -5.73 29.84 -46.60
CA VAL A 646 -6.81 28.91 -46.12
C VAL A 646 -6.53 27.94 -44.94
N ASP A 647 -7.34 27.74 -43.89
CA ASP A 647 -8.62 28.29 -43.33
C ASP A 647 -8.76 27.73 -41.88
N GLU A 648 -9.68 28.10 -40.97
CA GLU A 648 -10.40 29.33 -40.59
C GLU A 648 -11.27 28.95 -39.36
N LEU A 649 -11.42 29.80 -38.31
CA LEU A 649 -12.73 30.07 -37.65
C LEU A 649 -12.68 31.16 -36.54
N ILE A 650 -13.33 32.29 -36.84
CA ILE A 650 -14.17 33.15 -35.98
C ILE A 650 -13.76 33.34 -34.50
N ALA A 651 -13.20 34.51 -34.18
CA ALA A 651 -13.96 35.55 -33.45
C ALA A 651 -13.21 36.89 -33.43
N ALA A 652 -13.71 37.89 -34.15
CA ALA A 652 -13.34 39.28 -33.96
C ALA A 652 -14.55 40.20 -34.18
N LYS A 653 -14.56 41.31 -33.43
CA LYS A 653 -15.47 42.47 -33.57
C LYS A 653 -16.88 42.30 -32.96
N THR A 654 -17.13 43.09 -31.92
CA THR A 654 -18.47 43.53 -31.52
C THR A 654 -18.44 45.05 -31.33
N ASN A 655 -19.59 45.71 -31.50
CA ASN A 655 -19.68 47.13 -31.76
C ASN A 655 -19.49 48.07 -30.55
N THR A 656 -18.98 49.25 -30.90
CA THR A 656 -19.28 50.57 -30.37
C THR A 656 -20.57 50.77 -29.56
N LEU A 657 -20.41 51.46 -28.42
CA LEU A 657 -21.12 52.67 -27.98
C LEU A 657 -22.67 52.77 -28.05
N ALA A 658 -23.19 53.11 -26.85
CA ALA A 658 -24.09 54.23 -26.54
C ALA A 658 -25.57 53.95 -26.22
N THR A 659 -25.96 54.50 -25.05
CA THR A 659 -27.25 55.11 -24.69
C THR A 659 -28.54 54.30 -24.78
N LYS A 660 -29.12 54.05 -23.58
CA LYS A 660 -30.47 54.42 -23.15
C LYS A 660 -31.64 54.17 -24.14
N ASP A 661 -32.50 53.21 -23.82
CA ASP A 661 -33.94 53.42 -23.51
C ASP A 661 -34.62 52.07 -23.19
N GLU A 662 -35.77 52.11 -22.49
CA GLU A 662 -36.64 50.94 -22.31
C GLU A 662 -37.40 50.62 -23.61
N VAL A 663 -37.39 49.37 -24.11
CA VAL A 663 -38.55 48.78 -24.83
C VAL A 663 -38.64 47.26 -24.62
N THR A 664 -39.63 46.90 -23.83
CA THR A 664 -40.62 45.82 -23.91
C THR A 664 -40.68 44.89 -25.16
N ALA A 665 -40.48 43.59 -24.92
CA ALA A 665 -41.22 42.42 -25.45
C ALA A 665 -41.05 41.87 -26.90
N ALA A 666 -41.38 40.56 -26.98
CA ALA A 666 -41.76 39.73 -28.15
C ALA A 666 -40.62 39.26 -29.09
N LYS A 667 -40.62 38.02 -29.63
CA LYS A 667 -41.58 36.91 -29.48
C LYS A 667 -40.93 35.53 -29.74
N THR A 668 -41.60 34.50 -29.20
CA THR A 668 -41.57 33.04 -29.44
C THR A 668 -41.02 32.54 -30.80
N ASP A 669 -40.39 31.36 -30.89
CA ASP A 669 -41.12 30.07 -30.92
C ASP A 669 -40.26 28.81 -30.59
N VAL A 670 -40.85 27.92 -29.75
CA VAL A 670 -41.07 26.46 -29.98
C VAL A 670 -39.85 25.50 -30.02
N ALA A 671 -39.80 24.35 -29.31
CA ALA A 671 -40.74 23.69 -28.38
C ALA A 671 -40.05 22.69 -27.43
N ALA A 672 -40.77 22.29 -26.35
CA ALA A 672 -40.64 21.04 -25.57
C ALA A 672 -39.35 20.82 -24.73
N ASP A 673 -39.37 20.31 -23.50
CA ASP A 673 -40.49 20.08 -22.56
C ASP A 673 -40.00 20.12 -21.07
N VAL A 674 -40.95 20.35 -20.15
CA VAL A 674 -40.89 20.41 -18.68
C VAL A 674 -39.62 19.95 -17.92
N GLN A 675 -39.09 20.84 -17.06
CA GLN A 675 -38.87 20.54 -15.63
C GLN A 675 -39.04 21.82 -14.76
N ARG A 676 -39.67 21.69 -13.58
CA ARG A 676 -40.12 22.83 -12.74
C ARG A 676 -39.17 23.14 -11.59
N THR A 677 -38.89 24.44 -11.43
CA THR A 677 -38.27 25.04 -10.23
C THR A 677 -39.36 25.56 -9.29
N TYR A 678 -39.18 25.41 -7.97
CA TYR A 678 -39.81 26.28 -6.96
C TYR A 678 -38.92 26.45 -5.74
N ALA A 679 -38.47 27.69 -5.51
CA ALA A 679 -37.94 28.16 -4.24
C ALA A 679 -38.29 29.65 -4.12
N THR A 680 -38.82 30.06 -2.96
CA THR A 680 -39.09 31.47 -2.67
C THR A 680 -38.75 31.74 -1.20
N LYS A 681 -38.11 32.89 -0.94
CA LYS A 681 -37.58 33.34 0.35
C LYS A 681 -38.39 34.53 0.85
N ASN A 682 -38.54 34.68 2.17
CA ASN A 682 -38.98 35.91 2.86
C ASN A 682 -38.03 36.21 4.05
N GLU A 683 -38.08 37.43 4.58
CA GLU A 683 -36.95 38.09 5.26
C GLU A 683 -37.15 38.45 6.77
N LEU A 684 -36.01 38.75 7.43
CA LEU A 684 -35.77 39.62 8.62
C LEU A 684 -36.48 39.27 9.97
N THR A 685 -35.88 39.42 11.16
CA THR A 685 -35.11 40.57 11.72
C THR A 685 -34.17 40.14 12.89
N ALA A 686 -33.24 41.01 13.30
CA ALA A 686 -32.15 40.85 14.32
C ALA A 686 -32.65 40.53 15.78
N GLN A 687 -31.83 40.12 16.78
CA GLN A 687 -30.59 40.74 17.29
C GLN A 687 -29.81 39.79 18.27
N LYS A 688 -28.46 39.95 18.36
CA LYS A 688 -27.46 39.51 19.41
C LYS A 688 -27.82 38.50 20.52
N ASP A 689 -26.96 37.56 20.97
CA ASP A 689 -25.49 37.42 20.90
C ASP A 689 -25.00 35.94 20.72
N THR A 690 -23.96 35.75 19.88
CA THR A 690 -22.76 34.89 20.06
C THR A 690 -22.83 33.35 20.29
N ILE A 691 -22.50 32.61 19.20
CA ILE A 691 -21.73 31.34 19.09
C ILE A 691 -22.29 30.03 19.68
N ALA A 692 -22.75 29.13 18.80
CA ALA A 692 -22.02 27.89 18.39
C ALA A 692 -22.79 27.15 17.27
N ALA A 693 -22.11 26.31 16.49
CA ALA A 693 -22.69 25.46 15.44
C ALA A 693 -23.66 24.39 16.04
N ASP A 694 -24.58 23.74 15.33
CA ASP A 694 -24.50 23.33 13.92
C ASP A 694 -25.88 23.16 13.22
N TYR A 695 -25.85 22.83 11.92
CA TYR A 695 -26.97 22.99 10.97
C TYR A 695 -28.17 22.01 11.13
N THR A 696 -29.37 22.52 10.80
CA THR A 696 -30.67 21.84 10.88
C THR A 696 -30.94 20.85 9.73
N GLN A 697 -31.60 19.72 10.02
CA GLN A 697 -32.19 18.79 9.04
C GLN A 697 -33.39 19.39 8.28
N ALA A 698 -33.57 19.04 6.99
CA ALA A 698 -34.84 18.49 6.47
C ALA A 698 -34.77 17.98 5.00
N ILE A 699 -35.01 16.68 4.83
CA ILE A 699 -35.96 16.02 3.88
C ILE A 699 -35.88 16.39 2.37
N ALA A 700 -35.97 15.47 1.39
CA ALA A 700 -35.70 14.03 1.23
C ALA A 700 -36.08 13.69 -0.24
N ASN A 701 -35.57 12.58 -0.80
CA ASN A 701 -36.29 11.91 -1.88
C ASN A 701 -36.13 10.37 -1.78
N LYS A 702 -37.19 9.71 -1.29
CA LYS A 702 -37.42 8.26 -1.19
C LYS A 702 -36.21 7.35 -0.86
N THR A 703 -36.23 6.76 0.33
CA THR A 703 -36.58 5.34 0.52
C THR A 703 -37.11 5.13 1.95
N SER A 704 -37.90 4.09 2.15
CA SER A 704 -38.72 3.74 3.34
C SER A 704 -38.19 4.11 4.73
N THR A 705 -39.06 4.69 5.55
CA THR A 705 -38.95 4.75 7.01
C THR A 705 -39.30 3.40 7.67
N LEU A 706 -38.44 2.97 8.59
CA LEU A 706 -38.80 2.19 9.78
C LEU A 706 -38.14 2.91 10.97
N ALA A 707 -38.88 3.11 12.05
CA ALA A 707 -38.59 4.15 13.04
C ALA A 707 -38.05 3.61 14.37
N SER A 708 -37.42 4.52 15.14
CA SER A 708 -36.84 4.35 16.49
C SER A 708 -35.63 3.41 16.56
N LYS A 709 -34.62 3.68 17.41
CA LYS A 709 -34.66 4.43 18.68
C LYS A 709 -33.39 5.26 18.88
N GLU A 710 -33.50 6.36 19.63
CA GLU A 710 -32.37 7.21 20.02
C GLU A 710 -31.49 6.51 21.06
N GLU A 711 -30.16 6.66 20.94
CA GLU A 711 -29.23 6.44 22.06
C GLU A 711 -28.67 7.79 22.53
N VAL A 712 -29.14 8.20 23.70
CA VAL A 712 -28.57 9.29 24.49
C VAL A 712 -27.45 8.72 25.35
N ALA A 713 -26.27 9.34 25.32
CA ALA A 713 -25.16 8.95 26.17
C ALA A 713 -25.48 9.22 27.65
N ALA A 714 -25.61 8.16 28.45
CA ALA A 714 -25.64 8.25 29.91
C ALA A 714 -25.02 7.02 30.56
N THR A 715 -24.45 7.23 31.74
CA THR A 715 -23.67 6.27 32.52
C THR A 715 -24.52 5.17 33.17
N LYS A 716 -24.06 3.92 32.99
CA LYS A 716 -24.07 2.80 33.96
C LYS A 716 -25.43 2.18 34.41
N ASP A 717 -25.35 0.87 34.62
CA ASP A 717 -26.30 -0.05 35.27
C ASP A 717 -27.50 -0.56 34.43
N GLU A 718 -27.99 -1.74 34.83
CA GLU A 718 -28.66 -2.82 34.08
C GLU A 718 -29.82 -2.49 33.12
N VAL A 719 -29.89 -3.24 32.00
CA VAL A 719 -31.13 -3.48 31.24
C VAL A 719 -31.31 -4.97 30.95
N ILE A 720 -32.40 -5.55 31.47
CA ILE A 720 -32.87 -6.90 31.18
C ILE A 720 -33.80 -6.85 29.95
N ALA A 721 -33.66 -7.77 29.00
CA ALA A 721 -34.56 -7.87 27.86
C ALA A 721 -34.96 -9.34 27.58
N GLU A 722 -36.24 -9.66 27.79
CA GLU A 722 -36.89 -10.86 27.26
C GLU A 722 -37.40 -10.57 25.83
N GLY A 723 -37.38 -11.57 24.93
CA GLY A 723 -38.22 -11.51 23.71
C GLY A 723 -37.55 -11.86 22.36
N ASN A 724 -37.39 -13.17 22.11
CA ASN A 724 -37.53 -13.86 20.81
C ASN A 724 -36.96 -13.29 19.49
N HIS A 725 -36.09 -14.12 18.89
CA HIS A 725 -35.74 -14.22 17.46
C HIS A 725 -35.01 -13.04 16.77
N MET A 726 -33.68 -13.10 16.79
CA MET A 726 -32.85 -12.67 15.65
C MET A 726 -31.96 -13.82 15.18
N ALA A 727 -31.97 -14.09 13.87
CA ALA A 727 -31.02 -14.99 13.23
C ALA A 727 -29.78 -14.18 12.80
N ALA A 728 -28.77 -14.13 13.65
CA ALA A 728 -27.49 -13.49 13.35
C ALA A 728 -26.47 -14.53 12.86
N GLN A 729 -25.81 -14.25 11.74
CA GLN A 729 -24.64 -15.03 11.30
C GLN A 729 -23.47 -14.76 12.25
N LEU A 730 -22.90 -15.83 12.80
CA LEU A 730 -21.80 -15.76 13.75
C LEU A 730 -20.47 -15.48 13.03
N THR A 731 -20.04 -14.22 13.00
CA THR A 731 -18.66 -13.86 12.67
C THR A 731 -17.84 -13.72 13.96
N GLN A 732 -16.70 -14.40 13.97
CA GLN A 732 -15.83 -14.67 15.11
C GLN A 732 -15.25 -13.40 15.76
N MET A 733 -15.60 -13.15 17.03
CA MET A 733 -14.84 -12.24 17.91
C MET A 733 -13.87 -13.05 18.76
N ILE A 734 -12.57 -12.75 18.63
CA ILE A 734 -11.55 -13.20 19.58
C ILE A 734 -11.44 -12.11 20.65
N ASN A 735 -11.84 -12.44 21.88
CA ASN A 735 -11.85 -11.49 22.99
C ASN A 735 -10.62 -11.68 23.86
N ASP A 736 -9.95 -10.58 24.19
CA ASP A 736 -9.01 -10.57 25.31
C ASP A 736 -9.79 -10.56 26.65
N LYS A 737 -9.15 -11.06 27.71
CA LYS A 737 -9.76 -11.49 28.99
C LYS A 737 -10.95 -10.66 29.53
N THR A 738 -12.11 -11.30 29.65
CA THR A 738 -13.05 -11.05 30.76
C THR A 738 -13.90 -12.30 31.04
N ALA A 739 -14.05 -12.67 32.31
CA ALA A 739 -14.76 -13.90 32.69
C ALA A 739 -16.28 -13.70 32.68
N LEU A 740 -17.02 -14.65 32.10
CA LEU A 740 -18.48 -14.61 32.06
C LEU A 740 -19.02 -16.02 32.34
N THR A 741 -19.62 -16.20 33.51
CA THR A 741 -20.18 -17.48 33.97
C THR A 741 -21.65 -17.58 33.56
N VAL A 742 -22.00 -18.57 32.74
CA VAL A 742 -23.40 -18.83 32.34
C VAL A 742 -23.75 -20.29 32.63
N ASN A 743 -24.72 -20.51 33.51
CA ASN A 743 -25.35 -21.82 33.68
C ASN A 743 -26.44 -22.00 32.62
N VAL A 744 -26.35 -23.06 31.81
CA VAL A 744 -27.45 -23.49 30.91
C VAL A 744 -27.75 -24.96 31.13
N THR A 745 -28.98 -25.24 31.54
CA THR A 745 -29.53 -26.60 31.64
C THR A 745 -30.09 -27.04 30.29
N ASN A 746 -29.71 -28.25 29.87
CA ASN A 746 -30.13 -28.97 28.65
C ASN A 746 -29.58 -28.46 27.30
N VAL A 747 -28.81 -29.34 26.66
CA VAL A 747 -28.45 -29.29 25.23
C VAL A 747 -29.00 -30.56 24.57
N THR A 748 -29.82 -30.40 23.53
CA THR A 748 -30.14 -31.47 22.57
C THR A 748 -29.37 -31.23 21.30
N ALA A 749 -28.49 -32.16 20.93
CA ALA A 749 -27.60 -32.04 19.78
C ALA A 749 -27.91 -33.13 18.74
N ASP A 750 -27.94 -32.72 17.47
CA ASP A 750 -27.80 -33.61 16.32
C ASP A 750 -26.61 -33.16 15.46
N ASN A 751 -25.53 -33.94 15.54
CA ASN A 751 -24.42 -34.06 14.58
C ASN A 751 -23.71 -32.79 14.05
N VAL A 752 -22.73 -32.29 14.80
CA VAL A 752 -21.49 -31.69 14.24
C VAL A 752 -20.28 -32.19 15.04
N LEU A 753 -19.22 -32.63 14.34
CA LEU A 753 -17.95 -32.99 14.99
C LEU A 753 -17.22 -31.72 15.49
N MET A 754 -16.79 -31.73 16.75
CA MET A 754 -15.73 -30.84 17.23
C MET A 754 -14.48 -31.67 17.57
N ALA A 755 -13.33 -31.26 17.05
CA ALA A 755 -12.02 -31.71 17.52
C ALA A 755 -11.44 -30.61 18.42
N GLY A 756 -11.32 -30.89 19.72
CA GLY A 756 -10.79 -29.95 20.71
C GLY A 756 -10.41 -30.67 22.00
N THR A 757 -9.19 -30.46 22.47
CA THR A 757 -8.61 -31.14 23.62
C THR A 757 -9.19 -30.59 24.93
N PHE A 758 -9.83 -31.44 25.74
CA PHE A 758 -10.23 -31.09 27.10
C PHE A 758 -9.06 -31.28 28.07
N ILE A 759 -8.73 -30.24 28.84
CA ILE A 759 -7.97 -30.34 30.09
C ILE A 759 -8.97 -30.12 31.22
N VAL A 760 -9.05 -31.08 32.15
CA VAL A 760 -9.93 -31.01 33.33
C VAL A 760 -9.11 -30.54 34.52
N LEU A 761 -9.53 -29.43 35.12
CA LEU A 761 -9.27 -29.01 36.51
C LEU A 761 -10.56 -28.40 37.07
#